data_AF-A0A2H4SSV9-F1
#
_entry.id   AF-A0A2H4SSV9-F1
#
_cell.length_a   1.000
_cell.length_b   1.000
_cell.length_c   1.000
_cell.angle_alpha   90.00
_cell.angle_beta   90.00
_cell.angle_gamma   90.00
#
_symmetry.space_group_name_H-M   'P 1'
#
loop_
_entity.id
_entity.type
_entity.pdbx_description
1 polymer ?
#
loop_
_entity_poly.entity_id
_entity_poly.type
_entity_poly.pdbx_seq_one_letter_code
_entity_poly.pdbx_strand_id
1 'polypeptide(L)'
;MGNHKNSQYGVVLDAGSSGTRVYVYKWRNPSAPPKHKYDNDDDEVRSLPKIELKKNHKIHPGISTFADAVDSVGHDHLQELVDVAISKVPSHKIPETPIFLMATAGVRFLPEHKQKALLGAVCSYFKTNTKFQLPDCDAHVQVIPGETEGLYGWIAANYLLGGFERPDEHKHSKGHHTYGFLDMGGASAQIAFAPNATETKKHADDLKLVRMRKLDGSSVEYKVFTSTWLGYGANKARERFVEKLTDEYETNVHEIPDPCLPKGLRTTLKGAVVESAASDEQQLLLGTGKFDECVRRTYPLLGKEKPCEDSPCLLNGQHAPAIDFDINHFVGVSEYWHTTHGVFGKEDVAYDLATYQKKVLEYCARNWSAIKSDVVGRKKTAEEKMADAQQACFKASWLINMLHDGIGIPRIGIEGSVNGSRSGADEKGFRDPFQPVDTIHDMEVSWTLGKMVLYATGQISARDSKLPVGFGSNIASGVPSDFEHAGSVPIPTGPKLGGSDDDDDDDVHRSSGSFIPFLTLLVLVLVVGYWLRKPERRHKFLSFGRRSRKNGKGSRGIINMFLGRSNGSYERVLEEGDAAEFELGGIDSDENDHSDSTEGSKGGRSSGLGTPKLNLERFDDFRIPSAMDRTGLVVRTESREHLGPSLQMLNAGRRSRNVSPTRMKSPLAV
;
A
#
# COMPACT_ATOMS: atom_id res chain seq x y z
N MET A 1 -36.57 3.23 10.63
CA MET A 1 -35.83 2.97 9.37
C MET A 1 -34.57 3.84 9.33
N GLY A 2 -33.45 3.36 8.80
CA GLY A 2 -32.17 4.09 8.82
C GLY A 2 -32.08 5.21 7.77
N ASN A 3 -31.34 6.28 8.07
CA ASN A 3 -31.16 7.45 7.19
C ASN A 3 -30.13 7.20 6.07
N HIS A 4 -30.36 6.15 5.25
CA HIS A 4 -29.43 5.72 4.20
C HIS A 4 -29.38 6.68 2.99
N LYS A 5 -30.47 7.41 2.73
CA LYS A 5 -30.60 8.35 1.60
C LYS A 5 -29.47 9.40 1.58
N ASN A 6 -29.05 9.85 2.78
CA ASN A 6 -28.03 10.88 2.98
C ASN A 6 -26.60 10.31 3.22
N SER A 7 -26.36 9.03 2.93
CA SER A 7 -25.06 8.37 3.08
C SER A 7 -24.37 8.11 1.75
N GLN A 8 -23.04 8.11 1.78
CA GLN A 8 -22.15 7.59 0.74
C GLN A 8 -21.36 6.40 1.29
N TYR A 9 -20.87 5.55 0.40
CA TYR A 9 -20.15 4.33 0.72
C TYR A 9 -18.94 4.16 -0.21
N GLY A 10 -17.97 3.34 0.19
CA GLY A 10 -16.83 2.95 -0.65
C GLY A 10 -16.28 1.60 -0.22
N VAL A 11 -15.83 0.80 -1.20
CA VAL A 11 -15.29 -0.55 -0.98
C VAL A 11 -13.84 -0.59 -1.48
N VAL A 12 -12.92 -1.01 -0.61
CA VAL A 12 -11.49 -1.15 -0.95
C VAL A 12 -11.01 -2.55 -0.61
N LEU A 13 -10.40 -3.23 -1.58
CA LEU A 13 -9.71 -4.50 -1.40
C LEU A 13 -8.19 -4.25 -1.35
N ASP A 14 -7.61 -4.37 -0.15
CA ASP A 14 -6.16 -4.44 0.09
C ASP A 14 -5.66 -5.80 -0.38
N ALA A 15 -5.00 -5.82 -1.54
CA ALA A 15 -4.41 -7.02 -2.14
C ALA A 15 -2.95 -7.20 -1.63
N GLY A 16 -2.86 -7.48 -0.34
CA GLY A 16 -1.61 -7.74 0.39
C GLY A 16 -0.90 -9.03 0.00
N SER A 17 0.40 -9.09 0.34
CA SER A 17 1.28 -10.24 0.02
C SER A 17 0.95 -11.53 0.77
N SER A 18 0.38 -11.46 1.98
CA SER A 18 0.06 -12.63 2.80
C SER A 18 -1.40 -13.07 2.71
N GLY A 19 -2.30 -12.14 2.37
CA GLY A 19 -3.75 -12.30 2.34
C GLY A 19 -4.41 -11.05 1.74
N THR A 20 -5.68 -11.14 1.38
CA THR A 20 -6.46 -10.02 0.83
C THR A 20 -7.55 -9.60 1.82
N ARG A 21 -7.72 -8.28 2.01
CA ARG A 21 -8.71 -7.72 2.94
C ARG A 21 -9.71 -6.84 2.19
N VAL A 22 -11.01 -7.01 2.44
CA VAL A 22 -12.03 -6.03 2.04
C VAL A 22 -12.36 -5.10 3.21
N TYR A 23 -12.45 -3.81 2.91
CA TYR A 23 -12.92 -2.77 3.82
C TYR A 23 -14.13 -2.07 3.20
N VAL A 24 -15.23 -2.00 3.94
CA VAL A 24 -16.43 -1.25 3.58
C VAL A 24 -16.53 -0.01 4.46
N TYR A 25 -16.40 1.16 3.84
CA TYR A 25 -16.50 2.46 4.49
C TYR A 25 -17.83 3.14 4.16
N LYS A 26 -18.27 4.03 5.04
CA LYS A 26 -19.45 4.89 4.89
C LYS A 26 -19.13 6.29 5.36
N TRP A 27 -19.59 7.32 4.66
CA TRP A 27 -19.57 8.70 5.13
C TRP A 27 -20.89 9.41 4.84
N ARG A 28 -21.00 10.64 5.31
CA ARG A 28 -22.13 11.54 5.02
C ARG A 28 -22.03 12.06 3.58
N ASN A 29 -23.15 12.10 2.85
CA ASN A 29 -23.19 12.80 1.56
C ASN A 29 -22.95 14.32 1.76
N PRO A 30 -21.92 14.94 1.13
CA PRO A 30 -21.64 16.37 1.27
C PRO A 30 -22.83 17.29 0.94
N SER A 31 -23.70 16.87 0.01
CA SER A 31 -24.86 17.65 -0.42
C SER A 31 -26.10 17.51 0.48
N ALA A 32 -26.05 16.69 1.54
CA ALA A 32 -27.19 16.51 2.45
C ALA A 32 -27.26 17.64 3.51
N PRO A 33 -28.44 18.23 3.79
CA PRO A 33 -28.58 19.36 4.73
C PRO A 33 -28.14 18.99 6.16
N PRO A 34 -27.41 19.87 6.88
CA PRO A 34 -26.81 19.59 8.20
C PRO A 34 -27.73 18.88 9.20
N LYS A 35 -27.16 18.05 10.08
CA LYS A 35 -27.95 17.26 11.06
C LYS A 35 -28.69 18.17 12.05
N HIS A 36 -28.10 19.32 12.36
CA HIS A 36 -28.68 20.34 13.22
C HIS A 36 -28.71 21.67 12.45
N LYS A 37 -29.83 22.39 12.55
CA LYS A 37 -30.08 23.67 11.85
C LYS A 37 -29.43 24.87 12.58
N TYR A 38 -28.81 24.62 13.73
CA TYR A 38 -28.42 25.64 14.73
C TYR A 38 -27.02 25.47 15.34
N ASP A 39 -26.32 24.36 15.06
CA ASP A 39 -24.94 24.20 15.52
C ASP A 39 -24.04 25.09 14.68
N ASN A 40 -23.81 26.32 15.16
CA ASN A 40 -22.72 27.18 14.73
C ASN A 40 -21.38 26.67 15.29
N ASP A 41 -21.18 25.34 15.26
CA ASP A 41 -19.91 24.70 15.53
C ASP A 41 -19.06 24.86 14.27
N ASP A 42 -18.42 26.03 14.24
CA ASP A 42 -17.56 26.54 13.18
C ASP A 42 -16.42 25.54 12.84
N ASP A 43 -16.11 24.65 13.78
CA ASP A 43 -15.05 23.63 13.67
C ASP A 43 -15.55 22.31 13.04
N GLU A 44 -16.81 21.87 13.25
CA GLU A 44 -17.37 20.78 12.41
C GLU A 44 -17.46 21.23 10.94
N VAL A 45 -17.82 22.50 10.68
CA VAL A 45 -17.87 23.03 9.30
C VAL A 45 -16.47 23.12 8.67
N ARG A 46 -15.41 23.28 9.48
CA ARG A 46 -14.00 23.30 9.07
C ARG A 46 -13.32 21.91 9.05
N SER A 47 -14.02 20.84 9.43
CA SER A 47 -13.49 19.47 9.48
C SER A 47 -13.43 18.80 8.09
N LEU A 48 -12.82 17.60 8.05
CA LEU A 48 -12.90 16.68 6.91
C LEU A 48 -14.15 15.78 7.04
N PRO A 49 -14.58 15.08 5.96
CA PRO A 49 -15.69 14.14 6.04
C PRO A 49 -15.47 13.06 7.10
N LYS A 50 -16.40 12.95 8.05
CA LYS A 50 -16.42 11.89 9.07
C LYS A 50 -16.75 10.54 8.41
N ILE A 51 -15.77 9.63 8.41
CA ILE A 51 -15.82 8.29 7.80
C ILE A 51 -16.02 7.26 8.91
N GLU A 52 -16.92 6.31 8.65
CA GLU A 52 -17.24 5.19 9.51
C GLU A 52 -16.82 3.88 8.81
N LEU A 53 -15.93 3.09 9.40
CA LEU A 53 -15.75 1.69 8.98
C LEU A 53 -17.05 0.90 9.30
N LYS A 54 -17.45 0.00 8.40
CA LYS A 54 -18.67 -0.83 8.56
C LYS A 54 -18.42 -2.33 8.58
N LYS A 55 -17.36 -2.78 7.90
CA LYS A 55 -16.83 -4.14 8.00
C LYS A 55 -15.43 -4.14 7.39
N ASN A 56 -14.48 -4.75 8.08
CA ASN A 56 -13.28 -5.34 7.47
C ASN A 56 -13.47 -6.86 7.41
N HIS A 57 -12.87 -7.54 6.44
CA HIS A 57 -12.79 -9.02 6.42
C HIS A 57 -11.55 -9.45 5.67
N LYS A 58 -10.89 -10.52 6.11
CA LYS A 58 -9.62 -10.99 5.55
C LYS A 58 -9.71 -12.46 5.16
N ILE A 59 -9.15 -12.77 3.99
CA ILE A 59 -8.88 -14.13 3.53
C ILE A 59 -7.38 -14.33 3.27
N HIS A 60 -7.00 -15.60 3.11
CA HIS A 60 -5.65 -16.06 2.81
C HIS A 60 -5.77 -17.17 1.73
N PRO A 61 -4.82 -17.32 0.79
CA PRO A 61 -3.52 -16.64 0.66
C PRO A 61 -3.60 -15.21 0.11
N GLY A 62 -2.47 -14.58 -0.21
CA GLY A 62 -2.43 -13.30 -0.94
C GLY A 62 -2.68 -13.48 -2.43
N ILE A 63 -3.36 -12.52 -3.07
CA ILE A 63 -3.82 -12.62 -4.49
C ILE A 63 -2.69 -12.92 -5.50
N SER A 64 -1.44 -12.57 -5.18
CA SER A 64 -0.27 -12.87 -6.00
C SER A 64 0.00 -14.38 -6.21
N THR A 65 -0.65 -15.26 -5.44
CA THR A 65 -0.61 -16.72 -5.67
C THR A 65 -1.40 -17.16 -6.90
N PHE A 66 -2.41 -16.40 -7.33
CA PHE A 66 -3.22 -16.67 -8.52
C PHE A 66 -2.57 -16.17 -9.83
N ALA A 67 -1.33 -15.70 -9.78
CA ALA A 67 -0.60 -15.13 -10.92
C ALA A 67 -0.35 -16.10 -12.10
N ASP A 68 -0.48 -17.41 -11.85
CA ASP A 68 -0.39 -18.49 -12.85
C ASP A 68 -1.75 -19.19 -13.09
N ALA A 69 -2.81 -18.74 -12.42
CA ALA A 69 -4.17 -19.30 -12.47
C ALA A 69 -5.23 -18.18 -12.47
N VAL A 70 -5.02 -17.16 -13.31
CA VAL A 70 -5.75 -15.89 -13.24
C VAL A 70 -7.26 -16.03 -13.47
N ASP A 71 -7.71 -17.06 -14.19
CA ASP A 71 -9.12 -17.30 -14.48
C ASP A 71 -9.93 -17.69 -13.23
N SER A 72 -9.30 -18.32 -12.23
CA SER A 72 -9.99 -18.78 -11.02
C SER A 72 -10.07 -17.73 -9.90
N VAL A 73 -9.25 -16.67 -9.97
CA VAL A 73 -9.14 -15.62 -8.92
C VAL A 73 -10.48 -14.94 -8.60
N GLY A 74 -11.40 -14.88 -9.56
CA GLY A 74 -12.73 -14.32 -9.36
C GLY A 74 -13.57 -15.12 -8.37
N HIS A 75 -13.74 -16.42 -8.63
CA HIS A 75 -14.53 -17.33 -7.83
C HIS A 75 -13.80 -17.73 -6.54
N ASP A 76 -12.57 -18.20 -6.65
CA ASP A 76 -11.84 -18.85 -5.55
C ASP A 76 -11.27 -17.87 -4.52
N HIS A 77 -11.28 -16.56 -4.81
CA HIS A 77 -10.63 -15.55 -3.98
C HIS A 77 -11.44 -14.25 -3.83
N LEU A 78 -11.96 -13.67 -4.92
CA LEU A 78 -12.68 -12.40 -4.82
C LEU A 78 -14.14 -12.53 -4.36
N GLN A 79 -14.79 -13.67 -4.58
CA GLN A 79 -16.22 -13.83 -4.31
C GLN A 79 -16.60 -13.57 -2.85
N GLU A 80 -15.92 -14.22 -1.88
CA GLU A 80 -16.21 -14.04 -0.44
C GLU A 80 -16.08 -12.57 -0.01
N LEU A 81 -15.07 -11.87 -0.54
CA LEU A 81 -14.82 -10.46 -0.25
C LEU A 81 -15.89 -9.54 -0.85
N VAL A 82 -16.36 -9.85 -2.06
CA VAL A 82 -17.43 -9.14 -2.75
C VAL A 82 -18.78 -9.37 -2.05
N ASP A 83 -19.10 -10.60 -1.65
CA ASP A 83 -20.32 -10.93 -0.92
C ASP A 83 -20.37 -10.25 0.46
N VAL A 84 -19.23 -10.19 1.16
CA VAL A 84 -19.09 -9.37 2.38
C VAL A 84 -19.41 -7.91 2.11
N ALA A 85 -18.92 -7.31 1.01
CA ALA A 85 -19.22 -5.93 0.65
C ALA A 85 -20.71 -5.70 0.32
N ILE A 86 -21.30 -6.58 -0.51
CA ILE A 86 -22.72 -6.56 -0.86
C ILE A 86 -23.61 -6.69 0.39
N SER A 87 -23.19 -7.48 1.40
CA SER A 87 -23.92 -7.63 2.66
C SER A 87 -23.95 -6.37 3.56
N LYS A 88 -23.23 -5.30 3.20
CA LYS A 88 -23.06 -4.08 4.03
C LYS A 88 -23.44 -2.78 3.30
N VAL A 89 -23.38 -2.77 1.97
CA VAL A 89 -23.83 -1.65 1.13
C VAL A 89 -25.32 -1.86 0.78
N PRO A 90 -26.23 -0.92 1.10
CA PRO A 90 -27.65 -1.04 0.74
C PRO A 90 -27.82 -1.24 -0.77
N SER A 91 -28.71 -2.14 -1.20
CA SER A 91 -28.78 -2.57 -2.61
C SER A 91 -29.01 -1.45 -3.62
N HIS A 92 -29.70 -0.37 -3.21
CA HIS A 92 -29.91 0.84 -4.03
C HIS A 92 -28.69 1.78 -4.08
N LYS A 93 -27.71 1.61 -3.18
CA LYS A 93 -26.44 2.36 -3.13
C LYS A 93 -25.29 1.65 -3.84
N ILE A 94 -25.38 0.34 -4.12
CA ILE A 94 -24.34 -0.41 -4.82
C ILE A 94 -23.91 0.28 -6.15
N PRO A 95 -24.82 0.76 -7.03
CA PRO A 95 -24.45 1.49 -8.25
C PRO A 95 -23.79 2.87 -8.03
N GLU A 96 -23.92 3.46 -6.84
CA GLU A 96 -23.28 4.72 -6.45
C GLU A 96 -21.97 4.50 -5.68
N THR A 97 -21.65 3.23 -5.35
CA THR A 97 -20.54 2.87 -4.46
C THR A 97 -19.34 2.40 -5.27
N PRO A 98 -18.19 3.09 -5.24
CA PRO A 98 -16.99 2.64 -5.93
C PRO A 98 -16.42 1.38 -5.28
N ILE A 99 -15.92 0.47 -6.12
CA ILE A 99 -15.06 -0.64 -5.70
C ILE A 99 -13.64 -0.40 -6.21
N PHE A 100 -12.66 -0.61 -5.34
CA PHE A 100 -11.23 -0.57 -5.66
C PHE A 100 -10.60 -1.92 -5.29
N LEU A 101 -9.69 -2.44 -6.11
CA LEU A 101 -8.69 -3.41 -5.68
C LEU A 101 -7.30 -2.82 -5.93
N MET A 102 -6.54 -2.70 -4.85
CA MET A 102 -5.22 -2.06 -4.86
C MET A 102 -4.22 -3.06 -4.30
N ALA A 103 -3.39 -3.60 -5.19
CA ALA A 103 -2.41 -4.63 -4.88
C ALA A 103 -1.08 -4.02 -4.44
N THR A 104 -0.50 -4.57 -3.38
CA THR A 104 0.72 -4.01 -2.75
C THR A 104 1.96 -4.84 -3.10
N ALA A 105 2.96 -4.87 -2.23
CA ALA A 105 4.27 -5.47 -2.48
C ALA A 105 4.24 -6.93 -2.97
N GLY A 106 3.21 -7.72 -2.65
CA GLY A 106 3.08 -9.10 -3.13
C GLY A 106 2.96 -9.22 -4.65
N VAL A 107 2.19 -8.32 -5.28
CA VAL A 107 2.04 -8.27 -6.74
C VAL A 107 3.21 -7.48 -7.37
N ARG A 108 3.79 -6.49 -6.67
CA ARG A 108 5.01 -5.78 -7.13
C ARG A 108 6.21 -6.72 -7.39
N PHE A 109 6.27 -7.91 -6.77
CA PHE A 109 7.30 -8.93 -7.04
C PHE A 109 7.05 -9.79 -8.31
N LEU A 110 5.86 -9.73 -8.91
CA LEU A 110 5.54 -10.54 -10.10
C LEU A 110 6.07 -9.87 -11.39
N PRO A 111 6.40 -10.63 -12.44
CA PRO A 111 6.65 -10.07 -13.77
C PRO A 111 5.46 -9.24 -14.27
N GLU A 112 5.72 -8.12 -14.94
CA GLU A 112 4.71 -7.15 -15.39
C GLU A 112 3.55 -7.79 -16.19
N HIS A 113 3.84 -8.78 -17.03
CA HIS A 113 2.83 -9.50 -17.79
C HIS A 113 1.86 -10.29 -16.90
N LYS A 114 2.34 -10.88 -15.79
CA LYS A 114 1.49 -11.54 -14.80
C LYS A 114 0.67 -10.54 -14.00
N GLN A 115 1.25 -9.38 -13.64
CA GLN A 115 0.51 -8.30 -12.98
C GLN A 115 -0.67 -7.85 -13.86
N LYS A 116 -0.42 -7.59 -15.15
CA LYS A 116 -1.45 -7.19 -16.12
C LYS A 116 -2.51 -8.26 -16.37
N ALA A 117 -2.12 -9.54 -16.49
CA ALA A 117 -3.07 -10.63 -16.65
C ALA A 117 -3.98 -10.78 -15.42
N LEU A 118 -3.41 -10.76 -14.22
CA LEU A 118 -4.14 -10.86 -12.95
C LEU A 118 -5.12 -9.70 -12.77
N LEU A 119 -4.68 -8.45 -12.92
CA LEU A 119 -5.55 -7.27 -12.81
C LEU A 119 -6.64 -7.23 -13.90
N GLY A 120 -6.34 -7.70 -15.11
CA GLY A 120 -7.32 -7.86 -16.19
C GLY A 120 -8.43 -8.86 -15.85
N ALA A 121 -8.08 -9.99 -15.22
CA ALA A 121 -9.04 -10.95 -14.70
C ALA A 121 -9.89 -10.35 -13.56
N VAL A 122 -9.27 -9.63 -12.60
CA VAL A 122 -9.98 -8.92 -11.52
C VAL A 122 -10.98 -7.90 -12.06
N CYS A 123 -10.59 -7.03 -13.00
CA CYS A 123 -11.50 -6.03 -13.54
C CYS A 123 -12.65 -6.67 -14.35
N SER A 124 -12.36 -7.74 -15.12
CA SER A 124 -13.39 -8.53 -15.80
C SER A 124 -14.38 -9.16 -14.81
N TYR A 125 -13.88 -9.74 -13.72
CA TYR A 125 -14.72 -10.34 -12.68
C TYR A 125 -15.65 -9.29 -12.03
N PHE A 126 -15.13 -8.12 -11.64
CA PHE A 126 -15.96 -7.07 -11.05
C PHE A 126 -17.01 -6.51 -12.03
N LYS A 127 -16.67 -6.35 -13.32
CA LYS A 127 -17.61 -5.87 -14.35
C LYS A 127 -18.74 -6.84 -14.65
N THR A 128 -18.48 -8.14 -14.60
CA THR A 128 -19.50 -9.17 -14.90
C THR A 128 -20.35 -9.52 -13.68
N ASN A 129 -19.76 -9.59 -12.48
CA ASN A 129 -20.42 -10.17 -11.30
C ASN A 129 -20.94 -9.12 -10.29
N THR A 130 -20.57 -7.85 -10.43
CA THR A 130 -20.99 -6.79 -9.48
C THR A 130 -21.74 -5.65 -10.18
N LYS A 131 -22.40 -4.82 -9.38
CA LYS A 131 -23.00 -3.55 -9.82
C LYS A 131 -22.33 -2.34 -9.19
N PHE A 132 -21.12 -2.50 -8.64
CA PHE A 132 -20.36 -1.40 -8.03
C PHE A 132 -19.87 -0.41 -9.10
N GLN A 133 -19.63 0.83 -8.71
CA GLN A 133 -19.10 1.87 -9.60
C GLN A 133 -17.64 1.54 -9.97
N LEU A 134 -17.43 1.23 -11.24
CA LEU A 134 -16.14 0.85 -11.84
C LEU A 134 -15.99 1.51 -13.24
N PRO A 135 -15.90 2.86 -13.31
CA PRO A 135 -15.91 3.62 -14.56
C PRO A 135 -14.66 3.38 -15.43
N ASP A 136 -13.54 3.08 -14.79
CA ASP A 136 -12.25 2.74 -15.41
C ASP A 136 -11.68 1.50 -14.71
N CYS A 137 -10.95 0.65 -15.45
CA CYS A 137 -10.20 -0.44 -14.82
C CYS A 137 -8.95 0.11 -14.13
N ASP A 138 -8.16 0.93 -14.83
CA ASP A 138 -6.76 1.14 -14.46
C ASP A 138 -6.65 2.03 -13.20
N ALA A 139 -7.53 3.01 -13.04
CA ALA A 139 -7.66 3.79 -11.80
C ALA A 139 -8.22 2.98 -10.60
N HIS A 140 -8.93 1.87 -10.84
CA HIS A 140 -9.64 1.12 -9.79
C HIS A 140 -9.02 -0.24 -9.42
N VAL A 141 -8.31 -0.87 -10.34
CA VAL A 141 -7.79 -2.25 -10.25
C VAL A 141 -6.31 -2.21 -10.64
N GLN A 142 -5.45 -1.87 -9.68
CA GLN A 142 -4.06 -1.47 -9.92
C GLN A 142 -3.07 -2.04 -8.89
N VAL A 143 -1.78 -2.05 -9.25
CA VAL A 143 -0.68 -2.26 -8.30
C VAL A 143 -0.21 -0.88 -7.81
N ILE A 144 -0.33 -0.61 -6.52
CA ILE A 144 0.04 0.71 -5.98
C ILE A 144 1.56 0.82 -5.73
N PRO A 145 2.19 1.98 -6.05
CA PRO A 145 3.53 2.29 -5.58
C PRO A 145 3.60 2.26 -4.04
N GLY A 146 4.72 1.78 -3.48
CA GLY A 146 4.86 1.74 -2.01
C GLY A 146 4.91 3.13 -1.35
N GLU A 147 5.29 4.16 -2.10
CA GLU A 147 5.18 5.57 -1.70
C GLU A 147 3.71 6.03 -1.62
N THR A 148 2.86 5.57 -2.55
CA THR A 148 1.41 5.81 -2.52
C THR A 148 0.76 5.11 -1.33
N GLU A 149 1.17 3.87 -1.06
CA GLU A 149 0.79 3.08 0.13
C GLU A 149 1.19 3.83 1.43
N GLY A 150 2.41 4.38 1.48
CA GLY A 150 2.91 5.22 2.59
C GLY A 150 2.15 6.54 2.77
N LEU A 151 1.86 7.27 1.69
CA LEU A 151 1.07 8.51 1.75
C LEU A 151 -0.37 8.27 2.20
N TYR A 152 -1.02 7.22 1.69
CA TYR A 152 -2.36 6.84 2.16
C TYR A 152 -2.33 6.42 3.64
N GLY A 153 -1.30 5.70 4.11
CA GLY A 153 -1.12 5.40 5.53
C GLY A 153 -0.92 6.65 6.39
N TRP A 154 -0.13 7.62 5.92
CA TRP A 154 0.07 8.91 6.59
C TRP A 154 -1.22 9.74 6.69
N ILE A 155 -2.04 9.75 5.64
CA ILE A 155 -3.38 10.36 5.66
C ILE A 155 -4.27 9.65 6.69
N ALA A 156 -4.28 8.31 6.72
CA ALA A 156 -5.08 7.53 7.67
C ALA A 156 -4.71 7.82 9.13
N ALA A 157 -3.41 7.79 9.47
CA ALA A 157 -2.93 8.03 10.83
C ALA A 157 -3.25 9.46 11.31
N ASN A 158 -2.98 10.47 10.49
CA ASN A 158 -3.23 11.87 10.86
C ASN A 158 -4.71 12.24 10.88
N TYR A 159 -5.53 11.59 10.06
CA TYR A 159 -6.98 11.68 10.15
C TYR A 159 -7.51 11.14 11.48
N LEU A 160 -7.11 9.91 11.86
CA LEU A 160 -7.57 9.28 13.11
C LEU A 160 -7.08 9.98 14.38
N LEU A 161 -5.90 10.61 14.31
CA LEU A 161 -5.32 11.36 15.43
C LEU A 161 -5.79 12.82 15.52
N GLY A 162 -6.49 13.36 14.53
CA GLY A 162 -6.97 14.75 14.50
C GLY A 162 -5.95 15.79 14.00
N GLY A 163 -4.79 15.33 13.51
CA GLY A 163 -3.65 16.17 13.07
C GLY A 163 -3.96 17.09 11.88
N PHE A 164 -5.09 16.92 11.20
CA PHE A 164 -5.58 17.82 10.15
C PHE A 164 -6.58 18.88 10.63
N GLU A 165 -7.18 18.69 11.80
CA GLU A 165 -8.36 19.45 12.24
C GLU A 165 -8.08 20.34 13.44
N ARG A 166 -7.23 19.90 14.39
CA ARG A 166 -7.04 20.56 15.69
C ARG A 166 -5.56 20.87 15.99
N PRO A 167 -4.85 21.60 15.11
CA PRO A 167 -3.41 21.83 15.23
C PRO A 167 -3.00 22.49 16.56
N ASP A 168 -3.86 23.35 17.12
CA ASP A 168 -3.63 24.01 18.41
C ASP A 168 -3.78 23.08 19.63
N GLU A 169 -4.43 21.93 19.51
CA GLU A 169 -4.50 20.93 20.59
C GLU A 169 -3.30 20.00 20.58
N HIS A 170 -2.77 19.70 19.38
CA HIS A 170 -1.66 18.78 19.14
C HIS A 170 -0.28 19.38 19.48
N LYS A 171 -0.13 19.90 20.70
CA LYS A 171 1.12 20.50 21.22
C LYS A 171 2.21 19.48 21.58
N HIS A 172 2.28 18.34 20.88
CA HIS A 172 3.28 17.30 21.13
C HIS A 172 4.68 17.70 20.66
N SER A 173 4.79 18.56 19.64
CA SER A 173 6.02 18.69 18.84
C SER A 173 6.40 20.13 18.44
N LYS A 174 6.62 21.01 19.42
CA LYS A 174 7.17 22.38 19.24
C LYS A 174 6.45 23.27 18.19
N GLY A 175 5.17 23.02 17.90
CA GLY A 175 4.37 23.72 16.87
C GLY A 175 4.14 22.93 15.58
N HIS A 176 4.72 21.73 15.47
CA HIS A 176 4.31 20.69 14.54
C HIS A 176 3.14 19.88 15.14
N HIS A 177 2.23 19.42 14.27
CA HIS A 177 0.93 18.85 14.68
C HIS A 177 0.53 17.59 13.89
N THR A 178 1.42 17.05 13.04
CA THR A 178 1.20 15.79 12.31
C THR A 178 2.21 14.73 12.72
N TYR A 179 1.74 13.49 12.77
CA TYR A 179 2.54 12.31 13.07
C TYR A 179 3.19 11.77 11.80
N GLY A 180 4.41 11.25 11.92
CA GLY A 180 4.99 10.37 10.93
C GLY A 180 4.32 8.99 10.96
N PHE A 181 4.37 8.28 9.84
CA PHE A 181 3.78 6.97 9.64
C PHE A 181 4.85 5.97 9.23
N LEU A 182 4.86 4.80 9.88
CA LEU A 182 5.73 3.66 9.58
C LEU A 182 4.87 2.41 9.37
N ASP A 183 4.97 1.80 8.19
CA ASP A 183 4.41 0.47 7.93
C ASP A 183 5.53 -0.54 7.73
N MET A 184 5.32 -1.75 8.21
CA MET A 184 6.12 -2.92 7.89
C MET A 184 5.16 -4.06 7.62
N GLY A 185 4.88 -4.32 6.35
CA GLY A 185 4.14 -5.49 5.92
C GLY A 185 5.03 -6.74 5.87
N GLY A 186 4.50 -7.84 5.33
CA GLY A 186 5.29 -9.05 5.08
C GLY A 186 6.36 -8.88 3.98
N ALA A 187 6.18 -7.94 3.04
CA ALA A 187 6.96 -7.87 1.80
C ALA A 187 7.66 -6.53 1.52
N SER A 188 7.17 -5.40 2.07
CA SER A 188 7.87 -4.11 2.06
C SER A 188 7.75 -3.40 3.40
N ALA A 189 8.57 -2.38 3.60
CA ALA A 189 8.38 -1.34 4.61
C ALA A 189 8.17 0.02 3.94
N GLN A 190 7.54 0.95 4.67
CA GLN A 190 7.15 2.27 4.19
C GLN A 190 7.40 3.32 5.29
N ILE A 191 7.80 4.51 4.88
CA ILE A 191 7.84 5.72 5.72
C ILE A 191 7.08 6.85 5.03
N ALA A 192 6.38 7.67 5.81
CA ALA A 192 5.87 8.96 5.35
C ALA A 192 5.79 9.96 6.52
N PHE A 193 6.24 11.20 6.32
CA PHE A 193 6.13 12.27 7.33
C PHE A 193 6.21 13.66 6.69
N ALA A 194 5.63 14.67 7.35
CA ALA A 194 5.91 16.07 7.04
C ALA A 194 7.20 16.50 7.77
N PRO A 195 8.25 16.96 7.06
CA PRO A 195 9.48 17.43 7.73
C PRO A 195 9.26 18.76 8.48
N ASN A 196 10.22 19.16 9.31
CA ASN A 196 10.21 20.48 9.91
C ASN A 196 10.34 21.60 8.85
N ALA A 197 10.08 22.87 9.23
CA ALA A 197 10.02 24.00 8.31
C ALA A 197 11.38 24.40 7.67
N THR A 198 12.50 23.87 8.14
CA THR A 198 13.84 24.04 7.55
C THR A 198 14.08 22.97 6.50
N GLU A 199 13.91 21.70 6.86
CA GLU A 199 14.06 20.57 5.94
C GLU A 199 13.04 20.64 4.78
N THR A 200 11.81 21.09 5.05
CA THR A 200 10.77 21.35 4.03
C THR A 200 11.16 22.40 2.98
N LYS A 201 12.15 23.26 3.27
CA LYS A 201 12.71 24.24 2.32
C LYS A 201 13.98 23.73 1.63
N LYS A 202 14.80 22.94 2.33
CA LYS A 202 16.03 22.33 1.83
C LYS A 202 15.72 21.23 0.80
N HIS A 203 14.78 20.36 1.14
CA HIS A 203 14.37 19.16 0.39
C HIS A 203 13.04 19.36 -0.33
N ALA A 204 12.76 20.57 -0.84
CA ALA A 204 11.43 20.91 -1.33
C ALA A 204 10.98 20.03 -2.51
N ASP A 205 11.91 19.58 -3.35
CA ASP A 205 11.64 18.76 -4.53
C ASP A 205 11.43 17.26 -4.20
N ASP A 206 11.93 16.81 -3.04
CA ASP A 206 11.79 15.43 -2.52
C ASP A 206 10.40 15.15 -1.90
N LEU A 207 9.52 16.16 -1.82
CA LEU A 207 8.23 16.08 -1.13
C LEU A 207 7.08 15.92 -2.12
N LYS A 208 6.09 15.12 -1.74
CA LYS A 208 4.79 15.08 -2.39
C LYS A 208 3.85 16.08 -1.72
N LEU A 209 3.16 16.89 -2.53
CA LEU A 209 2.13 17.83 -2.10
C LEU A 209 0.79 17.11 -2.02
N VAL A 210 0.34 16.78 -0.80
CA VAL A 210 -0.98 16.18 -0.54
C VAL A 210 -2.01 17.29 -0.39
N ARG A 211 -3.02 17.32 -1.26
CA ARG A 211 -4.14 18.29 -1.20
C ARG A 211 -5.45 17.60 -0.87
N MET A 212 -6.06 18.02 0.23
CA MET A 212 -7.42 17.65 0.65
C MET A 212 -8.35 18.86 0.64
N ARG A 213 -9.65 18.62 0.83
CA ARG A 213 -10.69 19.64 0.90
C ARG A 213 -11.56 19.43 2.13
N LYS A 214 -11.92 20.52 2.81
CA LYS A 214 -12.70 20.52 4.06
C LYS A 214 -14.18 20.76 3.76
N LEU A 215 -15.08 20.51 4.70
CA LEU A 215 -16.53 20.54 4.47
C LEU A 215 -17.08 21.91 4.03
N ASP A 216 -16.39 23.02 4.36
CA ASP A 216 -16.68 24.36 3.87
C ASP A 216 -16.20 24.65 2.43
N GLY A 217 -15.57 23.67 1.77
CA GLY A 217 -15.00 23.78 0.43
C GLY A 217 -13.60 24.40 0.36
N SER A 218 -13.02 24.83 1.49
CA SER A 218 -11.63 25.27 1.57
C SER A 218 -10.65 24.11 1.35
N SER A 219 -9.44 24.41 0.89
CA SER A 219 -8.41 23.39 0.63
C SER A 219 -7.37 23.39 1.74
N VAL A 220 -6.82 22.21 2.06
CA VAL A 220 -5.69 22.04 2.97
C VAL A 220 -4.59 21.27 2.25
N GLU A 221 -3.34 21.72 2.41
CA GLU A 221 -2.17 21.20 1.70
C GLU A 221 -1.06 20.83 2.69
N TYR A 222 -0.43 19.69 2.48
CA TYR A 222 0.71 19.21 3.25
C TYR A 222 1.85 18.79 2.33
N LYS A 223 3.09 19.08 2.74
CA LYS A 223 4.30 18.61 2.06
C LYS A 223 4.85 17.41 2.83
N VAL A 224 4.80 16.24 2.21
CA VAL A 224 5.04 14.96 2.85
C VAL A 224 6.17 14.26 2.13
N PHE A 225 7.24 13.95 2.85
CA PHE A 225 8.25 13.00 2.38
C PHE A 225 7.66 11.60 2.47
N THR A 226 7.92 10.74 1.49
CA THR A 226 7.61 9.31 1.57
C THR A 226 8.68 8.48 0.89
N SER A 227 8.88 7.26 1.37
CA SER A 227 9.81 6.29 0.79
C SER A 227 9.35 4.86 1.11
N THR A 228 9.79 3.89 0.31
CA THR A 228 9.44 2.48 0.45
C THR A 228 10.62 1.57 0.15
N TRP A 229 10.75 0.51 0.95
CA TRP A 229 11.79 -0.49 0.81
C TRP A 229 11.16 -1.85 0.49
N LEU A 230 11.14 -2.20 -0.81
CA LEU A 230 10.70 -3.51 -1.27
C LEU A 230 11.71 -4.59 -0.82
N GLY A 231 11.22 -5.70 -0.28
CA GLY A 231 12.06 -6.75 0.31
C GLY A 231 12.54 -6.48 1.75
N TYR A 232 12.04 -5.40 2.39
CA TYR A 232 12.33 -5.06 3.80
C TYR A 232 11.13 -5.33 4.73
N GLY A 233 10.00 -5.80 4.20
CA GLY A 233 8.94 -6.36 5.01
C GLY A 233 9.38 -7.67 5.70
N ALA A 234 8.78 -8.00 6.84
CA ALA A 234 9.34 -8.97 7.79
C ALA A 234 9.60 -10.37 7.19
N ASN A 235 8.73 -10.85 6.30
CA ASN A 235 8.88 -12.19 5.69
C ASN A 235 9.96 -12.17 4.60
N LYS A 236 10.02 -11.13 3.77
CA LYS A 236 11.07 -11.00 2.74
C LYS A 236 12.45 -10.69 3.34
N ALA A 237 12.50 -9.99 4.48
CA ALA A 237 13.73 -9.87 5.26
C ALA A 237 14.17 -11.24 5.81
N ARG A 238 13.23 -12.11 6.23
CA ARG A 238 13.52 -13.47 6.68
C ARG A 238 14.01 -14.37 5.56
N GLU A 239 13.43 -14.28 4.36
CA GLU A 239 13.93 -14.99 3.16
C GLU A 239 15.37 -14.59 2.86
N ARG A 240 15.64 -13.28 2.69
CA ARG A 240 17.00 -12.73 2.46
C ARG A 240 18.01 -13.10 3.55
N PHE A 241 17.55 -13.24 4.79
CA PHE A 241 18.40 -13.70 5.89
C PHE A 241 18.79 -15.17 5.74
N VAL A 242 17.83 -16.05 5.42
CA VAL A 242 18.08 -17.49 5.26
C VAL A 242 18.93 -17.77 4.02
N GLU A 243 18.70 -17.05 2.91
CA GLU A 243 19.55 -17.09 1.71
C GLU A 243 21.01 -16.80 2.10
N LYS A 244 21.28 -15.61 2.66
CA LYS A 244 22.63 -15.22 3.09
C LYS A 244 23.22 -16.15 4.15
N LEU A 245 22.42 -16.63 5.10
CA LEU A 245 22.89 -17.58 6.12
C LEU A 245 23.26 -18.94 5.49
N THR A 246 22.61 -19.34 4.40
CA THR A 246 22.95 -20.59 3.68
C THR A 246 24.24 -20.41 2.88
N ASP A 247 24.46 -19.26 2.25
CA ASP A 247 25.69 -18.93 1.53
C ASP A 247 26.96 -18.93 2.41
N GLU A 248 26.82 -18.86 3.74
CA GLU A 248 27.94 -18.95 4.70
C GLU A 248 28.42 -20.40 4.96
N TYR A 249 27.73 -21.43 4.46
CA TYR A 249 28.03 -22.85 4.75
C TYR A 249 28.18 -23.70 3.48
N GLU A 250 29.04 -24.72 3.55
CA GLU A 250 29.17 -25.73 2.50
C GLU A 250 27.89 -26.58 2.36
N THR A 251 27.62 -27.09 1.16
CA THR A 251 26.40 -27.90 0.87
C THR A 251 26.37 -29.25 1.58
N ASN A 252 27.48 -29.68 2.18
CA ASN A 252 27.59 -30.86 3.05
C ASN A 252 27.13 -30.59 4.49
N VAL A 253 26.83 -29.34 4.87
CA VAL A 253 26.36 -28.98 6.21
C VAL A 253 24.85 -29.19 6.30
N HIS A 254 24.44 -30.36 6.80
CA HIS A 254 23.02 -30.72 6.92
C HIS A 254 22.26 -29.89 7.97
N GLU A 255 22.92 -29.38 9.02
CA GLU A 255 22.31 -28.51 10.04
C GLU A 255 23.01 -27.15 10.13
N ILE A 256 22.39 -26.11 9.60
CA ILE A 256 22.86 -24.72 9.59
C ILE A 256 22.38 -24.03 10.88
N PRO A 257 23.26 -23.49 11.74
CA PRO A 257 22.87 -22.92 13.03
C PRO A 257 22.28 -21.51 12.87
N ASP A 258 20.99 -21.35 13.16
CA ASP A 258 20.26 -20.10 13.05
C ASP A 258 20.08 -19.44 14.44
N PRO A 259 20.66 -18.24 14.69
CA PRO A 259 20.45 -17.52 15.96
C PRO A 259 19.10 -16.82 16.08
N CYS A 260 18.36 -16.69 14.98
CA CYS A 260 17.06 -16.03 14.90
C CYS A 260 15.86 -16.99 15.05
N LEU A 261 16.09 -18.29 15.20
CA LEU A 261 15.06 -19.28 15.56
C LEU A 261 15.18 -19.68 17.05
N PRO A 262 14.05 -19.97 17.72
CA PRO A 262 14.06 -20.48 19.10
C PRO A 262 14.92 -21.74 19.28
N LYS A 263 15.54 -21.89 20.46
CA LYS A 263 16.54 -22.93 20.71
C LYS A 263 15.99 -24.34 20.51
N GLY A 264 16.63 -25.14 19.65
CA GLY A 264 16.26 -26.52 19.36
C GLY A 264 15.05 -26.69 18.43
N LEU A 265 14.53 -25.61 17.83
CA LEU A 265 13.64 -25.72 16.67
C LEU A 265 14.44 -26.20 15.45
N ARG A 266 13.89 -27.12 14.65
CA ARG A 266 14.38 -27.49 13.32
C ARG A 266 13.37 -27.07 12.26
N THR A 267 13.85 -26.48 11.16
CA THR A 267 13.01 -26.19 9.98
C THR A 267 13.73 -26.51 8.68
N THR A 268 13.00 -26.71 7.59
CA THR A 268 13.54 -26.56 6.24
C THR A 268 13.96 -25.10 6.00
N LEU A 269 14.74 -24.83 4.93
CA LEU A 269 15.08 -23.45 4.53
C LEU A 269 13.82 -22.58 4.26
N LYS A 270 12.72 -23.20 3.80
CA LYS A 270 11.42 -22.53 3.59
C LYS A 270 10.60 -22.35 4.88
N GLY A 271 11.12 -22.77 6.04
CA GLY A 271 10.48 -22.57 7.34
C GLY A 271 9.44 -23.63 7.73
N ALA A 272 9.30 -24.75 7.01
CA ALA A 272 8.45 -25.85 7.49
C ALA A 272 9.13 -26.56 8.67
N VAL A 273 8.42 -26.74 9.80
CA VAL A 273 8.94 -27.38 11.02
C VAL A 273 9.18 -28.87 10.79
N VAL A 274 10.30 -29.41 11.30
CA VAL A 274 10.66 -30.83 11.17
C VAL A 274 10.97 -31.42 12.56
N GLU A 275 10.39 -32.58 12.89
CA GLU A 275 10.54 -33.17 14.25
C GLU A 275 11.77 -34.08 14.40
N SER A 276 12.42 -34.47 13.30
CA SER A 276 13.68 -35.23 13.28
C SER A 276 14.58 -34.75 12.14
N ALA A 277 15.87 -35.10 12.17
CA ALA A 277 16.75 -34.92 11.01
C ALA A 277 16.45 -36.05 10.01
N ALA A 278 15.67 -35.75 8.98
CA ALA A 278 15.12 -36.74 8.05
C ALA A 278 15.76 -36.65 6.66
N SER A 279 16.44 -37.73 6.25
CA SER A 279 17.16 -37.96 4.98
C SER A 279 18.35 -37.03 4.68
N ASP A 280 19.44 -37.61 4.19
CA ASP A 280 20.76 -36.96 4.06
C ASP A 280 20.87 -35.88 2.96
N GLU A 281 19.81 -35.61 2.19
CA GLU A 281 19.91 -34.80 0.94
C GLU A 281 19.42 -33.34 1.06
N GLN A 282 18.91 -32.88 2.20
CA GLN A 282 18.43 -31.50 2.36
C GLN A 282 18.95 -30.79 3.61
N GLN A 283 19.47 -29.58 3.43
CA GLN A 283 19.94 -28.71 4.51
C GLN A 283 18.78 -28.16 5.34
N LEU A 284 18.92 -28.22 6.67
CA LEU A 284 17.95 -27.76 7.66
C LEU A 284 18.53 -26.60 8.49
N LEU A 285 17.65 -25.73 8.99
CA LEU A 285 17.99 -24.69 9.96
C LEU A 285 17.79 -25.24 11.38
N LEU A 286 18.81 -25.11 12.23
CA LEU A 286 18.77 -25.46 13.65
C LEU A 286 18.80 -24.18 14.51
N GLY A 287 17.69 -23.89 15.20
CA GLY A 287 17.58 -22.73 16.07
C GLY A 287 18.50 -22.81 17.29
N THR A 288 19.31 -21.78 17.50
CA THR A 288 20.25 -21.69 18.64
C THR A 288 19.78 -20.73 19.74
N GLY A 289 18.76 -19.90 19.48
CA GLY A 289 18.18 -18.97 20.46
C GLY A 289 19.05 -17.76 20.84
N LYS A 290 20.19 -17.55 20.17
CA LYS A 290 21.16 -16.50 20.47
C LYS A 290 20.72 -15.13 19.93
N PHE A 291 19.78 -14.47 20.60
CA PHE A 291 19.19 -13.22 20.11
C PHE A 291 20.21 -12.09 19.80
N ASP A 292 21.27 -11.94 20.61
CA ASP A 292 22.33 -10.94 20.33
C ASP A 292 23.12 -11.23 19.04
N GLU A 293 23.28 -12.50 18.67
CA GLU A 293 23.90 -12.90 17.40
C GLU A 293 22.91 -12.66 16.25
N CYS A 294 21.61 -12.91 16.47
CA CYS A 294 20.56 -12.62 15.51
C CYS A 294 20.50 -11.12 15.13
N VAL A 295 20.44 -10.22 16.11
CA VAL A 295 20.44 -8.75 15.88
C VAL A 295 21.68 -8.32 15.09
N ARG A 296 22.88 -8.83 15.42
CA ARG A 296 24.11 -8.50 14.69
C ARG A 296 24.11 -9.05 13.26
N ARG A 297 23.54 -10.24 13.01
CA ARG A 297 23.48 -10.84 11.66
C ARG A 297 22.36 -10.27 10.79
N THR A 298 21.28 -9.73 11.35
CA THR A 298 20.22 -9.05 10.57
C THR A 298 20.54 -7.59 10.26
N TYR A 299 21.45 -6.93 11.02
CA TYR A 299 21.86 -5.55 10.77
C TYR A 299 22.36 -5.29 9.32
N PRO A 300 23.21 -6.13 8.70
CA PRO A 300 23.62 -5.92 7.30
C PRO A 300 22.50 -5.97 6.26
N LEU A 301 21.31 -6.49 6.59
CA LEU A 301 20.16 -6.48 5.66
C LEU A 301 19.54 -5.09 5.49
N LEU A 302 19.90 -4.14 6.36
CA LEU A 302 19.51 -2.72 6.28
C LEU A 302 20.16 -1.97 5.10
N GLY A 303 21.29 -2.46 4.57
CA GLY A 303 22.01 -1.81 3.47
C GLY A 303 22.62 -0.44 3.85
N LYS A 304 23.09 -0.26 5.09
CA LYS A 304 23.69 1.00 5.58
C LYS A 304 25.07 1.29 4.95
N GLU A 305 25.70 0.29 4.32
CA GLU A 305 26.99 0.37 3.63
C GLU A 305 26.88 0.85 2.17
N LYS A 306 25.66 0.99 1.64
CA LYS A 306 25.42 1.51 0.28
C LYS A 306 25.81 2.98 0.18
N PRO A 307 26.33 3.44 -0.98
CA PRO A 307 26.55 4.86 -1.23
C PRO A 307 25.28 5.68 -0.98
N CYS A 308 25.45 6.85 -0.37
CA CYS A 308 24.40 7.81 -0.08
C CYS A 308 24.68 9.06 -0.94
N GLU A 309 23.93 9.23 -2.03
CA GLU A 309 24.22 10.27 -3.03
C GLU A 309 23.82 11.68 -2.55
N ASP A 310 22.70 11.81 -1.85
CA ASP A 310 22.35 13.00 -1.05
C ASP A 310 22.08 12.61 0.41
N SER A 311 22.60 13.41 1.35
CA SER A 311 22.65 13.08 2.77
C SER A 311 21.66 13.89 3.62
N PRO A 312 20.96 13.25 4.58
CA PRO A 312 21.16 11.89 5.07
C PRO A 312 20.42 10.79 4.27
N CYS A 313 20.78 9.54 4.51
CA CYS A 313 20.08 8.35 3.99
C CYS A 313 19.66 7.41 5.12
N LEU A 314 18.52 6.74 4.97
CA LEU A 314 17.98 5.84 6.00
C LEU A 314 18.40 4.37 5.77
N LEU A 315 18.01 3.79 4.65
CA LEU A 315 18.19 2.37 4.32
C LEU A 315 18.59 2.22 2.85
N ASN A 316 19.39 1.20 2.54
CA ASN A 316 19.84 0.87 1.17
C ASN A 316 20.46 2.04 0.38
N GLY A 317 21.04 3.05 1.05
CA GLY A 317 21.57 4.25 0.40
C GLY A 317 20.52 5.28 -0.07
N GLN A 318 19.25 5.07 0.26
CA GLN A 318 18.16 5.96 -0.15
C GLN A 318 18.05 7.19 0.74
N HIS A 319 18.05 8.36 0.10
CA HIS A 319 17.92 9.68 0.72
C HIS A 319 16.63 9.82 1.56
N ALA A 320 16.70 10.63 2.62
CA ALA A 320 15.53 11.24 3.26
C ALA A 320 15.91 12.60 3.90
N PRO A 321 14.96 13.55 4.04
CA PRO A 321 15.15 14.74 4.86
C PRO A 321 15.51 14.39 6.31
N ALA A 322 16.26 15.26 6.99
CA ALA A 322 16.69 14.98 8.36
C ALA A 322 15.48 14.93 9.33
N ILE A 323 15.41 13.86 10.12
CA ILE A 323 14.33 13.64 11.08
C ILE A 323 14.72 14.23 12.44
N ASP A 324 13.96 15.22 12.93
CA ASP A 324 14.10 15.77 14.28
C ASP A 324 13.13 15.03 15.20
N PHE A 325 13.61 14.09 16.00
CA PHE A 325 12.75 13.25 16.85
C PHE A 325 12.11 13.98 18.05
N ASP A 326 12.47 15.24 18.33
CA ASP A 326 11.71 16.11 19.24
C ASP A 326 10.47 16.75 18.56
N ILE A 327 10.30 16.52 17.25
CA ILE A 327 9.26 17.16 16.41
C ILE A 327 8.50 16.11 15.59
N ASN A 328 9.20 15.16 14.99
CA ASN A 328 8.65 14.10 14.17
C ASN A 328 8.43 12.86 15.03
N HIS A 329 7.28 12.78 15.70
CA HIS A 329 6.84 11.56 16.40
C HIS A 329 6.17 10.62 15.40
N PHE A 330 6.49 9.32 15.45
CA PHE A 330 6.02 8.32 14.49
C PHE A 330 5.02 7.32 15.08
N VAL A 331 4.08 6.90 14.25
CA VAL A 331 3.11 5.84 14.54
C VAL A 331 3.42 4.63 13.67
N GLY A 332 3.62 3.47 14.30
CA GLY A 332 3.99 2.21 13.64
C GLY A 332 2.85 1.20 13.55
N VAL A 333 2.53 0.72 12.35
CA VAL A 333 1.43 -0.24 12.13
C VAL A 333 1.94 -1.62 11.65
N SER A 334 1.02 -2.56 11.40
CA SER A 334 1.33 -3.91 10.89
C SER A 334 2.35 -4.65 11.78
N GLU A 335 3.48 -5.09 11.25
CA GLU A 335 4.48 -5.86 12.01
C GLU A 335 5.13 -5.06 13.14
N TYR A 336 5.10 -3.71 13.11
CA TYR A 336 5.52 -2.89 14.26
C TYR A 336 4.65 -3.15 15.50
N TRP A 337 3.33 -3.28 15.31
CA TRP A 337 2.39 -3.66 16.37
C TRP A 337 2.42 -5.17 16.63
N HIS A 338 2.22 -6.00 15.59
CA HIS A 338 2.10 -7.45 15.77
C HIS A 338 3.35 -8.08 16.42
N THR A 339 4.56 -7.60 16.11
CA THR A 339 5.78 -8.10 16.74
C THR A 339 5.90 -7.64 18.20
N THR A 340 5.58 -6.38 18.51
CA THR A 340 5.69 -5.86 19.89
C THR A 340 4.60 -6.40 20.81
N HIS A 341 3.37 -6.52 20.32
CA HIS A 341 2.18 -6.85 21.12
C HIS A 341 1.75 -8.32 21.05
N GLY A 342 2.12 -9.07 20.01
CA GLY A 342 1.66 -10.46 19.80
C GLY A 342 2.29 -11.50 20.74
N VAL A 343 3.59 -11.76 20.59
CA VAL A 343 4.29 -12.80 21.39
C VAL A 343 4.84 -12.23 22.71
N PHE A 344 5.32 -10.98 22.69
CA PHE A 344 6.04 -10.37 23.81
C PHE A 344 5.22 -9.35 24.62
N GLY A 345 4.09 -8.88 24.10
CA GLY A 345 3.30 -7.82 24.73
C GLY A 345 1.97 -8.30 25.30
N LYS A 346 1.13 -7.30 25.56
CA LYS A 346 -0.33 -7.39 25.70
C LYS A 346 -0.89 -6.11 25.05
N GLU A 347 -2.12 -6.18 24.56
CA GLU A 347 -2.83 -5.06 23.91
C GLU A 347 -2.90 -3.76 24.76
N ASP A 348 -2.77 -3.87 26.09
CA ASP A 348 -2.85 -2.77 27.07
C ASP A 348 -1.49 -2.15 27.50
N VAL A 349 -0.35 -2.59 26.93
CA VAL A 349 0.99 -2.24 27.45
C VAL A 349 1.86 -1.54 26.39
N ALA A 350 1.98 -0.21 26.52
CA ALA A 350 2.81 0.63 25.67
C ALA A 350 4.27 0.13 25.49
N TYR A 351 4.84 0.39 24.31
CA TYR A 351 6.17 -0.08 23.93
C TYR A 351 7.28 0.59 24.75
N ASP A 352 8.14 -0.24 25.35
CA ASP A 352 9.34 0.17 26.08
C ASP A 352 10.50 -0.73 25.66
N LEU A 353 11.54 -0.15 25.05
CA LEU A 353 12.61 -0.92 24.39
C LEU A 353 13.35 -1.84 25.38
N ALA A 354 13.64 -1.37 26.59
CA ALA A 354 14.35 -2.14 27.61
C ALA A 354 13.52 -3.35 28.08
N THR A 355 12.23 -3.13 28.39
CA THR A 355 11.29 -4.19 28.79
C THR A 355 11.06 -5.18 27.64
N TYR A 356 10.95 -4.70 26.41
CA TYR A 356 10.77 -5.51 25.21
C TYR A 356 11.99 -6.39 24.93
N GLN A 357 13.20 -5.81 24.84
CA GLN A 357 14.44 -6.56 24.63
C GLN A 357 14.64 -7.66 25.67
N LYS A 358 14.39 -7.35 26.96
CA LYS A 358 14.47 -8.35 28.03
C LYS A 358 13.56 -9.55 27.78
N LYS A 359 12.28 -9.32 27.46
CA LYS A 359 11.33 -10.40 27.17
C LYS A 359 11.72 -11.23 25.95
N VAL A 360 12.25 -10.58 24.91
CA VAL A 360 12.70 -11.26 23.68
C VAL A 360 13.91 -12.15 23.98
N LEU A 361 14.90 -11.65 24.73
CA LEU A 361 16.05 -12.42 25.20
C LEU A 361 15.61 -13.64 26.03
N GLU A 362 14.74 -13.44 27.02
CA GLU A 362 14.19 -14.50 27.88
C GLU A 362 13.43 -15.57 27.06
N TYR A 363 12.65 -15.16 26.06
CA TYR A 363 11.87 -16.05 25.21
C TYR A 363 12.74 -16.85 24.23
N CYS A 364 13.64 -16.19 23.49
CA CYS A 364 14.43 -16.84 22.43
C CYS A 364 15.42 -17.88 22.97
N ALA A 365 15.88 -17.69 24.21
CA ALA A 365 16.71 -18.67 24.92
C ALA A 365 15.95 -19.96 25.36
N ARG A 366 14.60 -19.97 25.33
CA ARG A 366 13.80 -21.15 25.68
C ARG A 366 13.94 -22.26 24.64
N ASN A 367 13.95 -23.50 25.12
CA ASN A 367 13.85 -24.67 24.24
C ASN A 367 12.49 -24.69 23.53
N TRP A 368 12.46 -24.98 22.23
CA TRP A 368 11.26 -25.00 21.39
C TRP A 368 10.16 -25.93 21.91
N SER A 369 10.50 -27.08 22.50
CA SER A 369 9.53 -27.99 23.13
C SER A 369 8.71 -27.31 24.24
N ALA A 370 9.35 -26.43 25.03
CA ALA A 370 8.69 -25.65 26.07
C ALA A 370 7.95 -24.41 25.53
N ILE A 371 8.18 -24.00 24.28
CA ILE A 371 7.35 -22.99 23.61
C ILE A 371 6.11 -23.69 23.03
N LYS A 372 6.29 -24.83 22.37
CA LYS A 372 5.22 -25.66 21.79
C LYS A 372 4.17 -26.07 22.84
N SER A 373 4.56 -26.30 24.11
CA SER A 373 3.61 -26.56 25.21
C SER A 373 2.76 -25.34 25.58
N ASP A 374 3.37 -24.18 25.77
CA ASP A 374 2.70 -22.96 26.28
C ASP A 374 1.70 -22.37 25.27
N VAL A 375 2.00 -22.54 23.97
CA VAL A 375 1.29 -21.89 22.87
C VAL A 375 -0.12 -22.46 22.65
N VAL A 376 -0.40 -23.69 23.08
CA VAL A 376 -1.69 -24.37 22.84
C VAL A 376 -2.88 -23.59 23.42
N GLY A 377 -2.75 -23.06 24.64
CA GLY A 377 -3.85 -22.51 25.45
C GLY A 377 -4.36 -21.08 25.13
N ARG A 378 -4.41 -20.65 23.85
CA ARG A 378 -4.86 -19.30 23.44
C ARG A 378 -5.94 -19.30 22.34
N LYS A 379 -6.56 -18.14 22.06
CA LYS A 379 -7.76 -17.98 21.20
C LYS A 379 -7.62 -18.15 19.67
N LYS A 380 -6.43 -17.94 19.07
CA LYS A 380 -6.19 -18.20 17.62
C LYS A 380 -6.31 -19.71 17.29
N THR A 381 -6.19 -20.10 16.02
CA THR A 381 -5.97 -21.51 15.63
C THR A 381 -4.68 -22.07 16.26
N ALA A 382 -4.41 -23.38 16.14
CA ALA A 382 -3.14 -23.95 16.60
C ALA A 382 -1.97 -23.54 15.69
N GLU A 383 -2.16 -23.65 14.36
CA GLU A 383 -1.11 -23.39 13.37
C GLU A 383 -0.62 -21.94 13.35
N GLU A 384 -1.52 -20.95 13.34
CA GLU A 384 -1.14 -19.52 13.31
C GLU A 384 -0.20 -19.16 14.46
N LYS A 385 -0.49 -19.65 15.68
CA LYS A 385 0.33 -19.34 16.86
C LYS A 385 1.69 -20.01 16.79
N MET A 386 1.79 -21.19 16.18
CA MET A 386 3.07 -21.88 16.00
C MET A 386 3.95 -21.14 14.98
N ALA A 387 3.34 -20.62 13.90
CA ALA A 387 4.03 -19.74 12.95
C ALA A 387 4.48 -18.41 13.60
N ASP A 388 3.59 -17.75 14.37
CA ASP A 388 3.93 -16.56 15.15
C ASP A 388 5.12 -16.84 16.09
N ALA A 389 5.04 -17.91 16.88
CA ALA A 389 6.06 -18.31 17.87
C ALA A 389 7.41 -18.65 17.23
N GLN A 390 7.40 -19.35 16.09
CA GLN A 390 8.58 -19.68 15.31
C GLN A 390 9.30 -18.43 14.78
N GLN A 391 8.55 -17.46 14.25
CA GLN A 391 9.12 -16.27 13.62
C GLN A 391 9.46 -15.14 14.59
N ALA A 392 8.92 -15.19 15.82
CA ALA A 392 9.01 -14.14 16.83
C ALA A 392 10.43 -13.58 17.05
N CYS A 393 11.43 -14.47 17.16
CA CYS A 393 12.82 -14.09 17.40
C CYS A 393 13.46 -13.35 16.22
N PHE A 394 13.22 -13.82 14.98
CA PHE A 394 13.66 -13.09 13.79
C PHE A 394 12.97 -11.71 13.70
N LYS A 395 11.63 -11.70 13.76
CA LYS A 395 10.82 -10.47 13.65
C LYS A 395 11.23 -9.43 14.68
N ALA A 396 11.48 -9.85 15.93
CA ALA A 396 11.93 -8.94 16.98
C ALA A 396 13.30 -8.32 16.70
N SER A 397 14.25 -9.08 16.13
CA SER A 397 15.56 -8.54 15.72
C SER A 397 15.42 -7.55 14.56
N TRP A 398 14.54 -7.86 13.61
CA TRP A 398 14.33 -7.04 12.42
C TRP A 398 13.63 -5.72 12.77
N LEU A 399 12.65 -5.75 13.67
CA LEU A 399 12.02 -4.56 14.22
C LEU A 399 13.04 -3.64 14.90
N ILE A 400 13.89 -4.17 15.78
CA ILE A 400 14.91 -3.36 16.49
C ILE A 400 15.87 -2.72 15.48
N ASN A 401 16.41 -3.50 14.54
CA ASN A 401 17.33 -3.01 13.52
C ASN A 401 16.66 -1.97 12.60
N MET A 402 15.45 -2.21 12.09
CA MET A 402 14.73 -1.27 11.23
C MET A 402 14.40 0.04 11.96
N LEU A 403 13.92 -0.04 13.21
CA LEU A 403 13.43 1.10 13.97
C LEU A 403 14.57 1.98 14.49
N HIS A 404 15.57 1.38 15.15
CA HIS A 404 16.61 2.12 15.87
C HIS A 404 17.89 2.33 15.05
N ASP A 405 18.28 1.39 14.19
CA ASP A 405 19.52 1.48 13.39
C ASP A 405 19.27 1.86 11.92
N GLY A 406 18.09 1.53 11.40
CA GLY A 406 17.60 1.92 10.08
C GLY A 406 17.11 3.36 10.06
N ILE A 407 15.95 3.60 10.68
CA ILE A 407 15.26 4.90 10.73
C ILE A 407 15.92 5.86 11.73
N GLY A 408 16.52 5.36 12.81
CA GLY A 408 17.24 6.16 13.81
C GLY A 408 16.43 6.58 15.04
N ILE A 409 15.27 5.95 15.30
CA ILE A 409 14.40 6.27 16.45
C ILE A 409 15.20 6.13 17.77
N PRO A 410 15.18 7.12 18.68
CA PRO A 410 15.98 7.08 19.92
C PRO A 410 15.72 5.87 20.82
N ARG A 411 16.78 5.35 21.47
CA ARG A 411 16.73 4.17 22.37
C ARG A 411 16.36 4.55 23.81
N ILE A 412 15.19 5.17 23.96
CA ILE A 412 14.66 5.64 25.25
C ILE A 412 14.64 4.51 26.28
N GLY A 413 15.14 4.78 27.48
CA GLY A 413 15.20 3.82 28.60
C GLY A 413 16.45 2.92 28.62
N ILE A 414 17.30 2.98 27.58
CA ILE A 414 18.62 2.33 27.55
C ILE A 414 19.72 3.39 27.50
N GLU A 415 19.57 4.38 26.63
CA GLU A 415 20.37 5.60 26.64
C GLU A 415 19.72 6.61 27.61
N GLY A 416 20.55 7.29 28.40
CA GLY A 416 20.16 8.01 29.62
C GLY A 416 19.40 9.33 29.44
N SER A 417 18.45 9.40 28.51
CA SER A 417 17.56 10.55 28.33
C SER A 417 16.55 10.67 29.48
N VAL A 418 16.12 11.90 29.76
CA VAL A 418 15.50 12.29 31.03
C VAL A 418 14.01 11.99 31.09
N ASN A 419 13.56 11.39 32.20
CA ASN A 419 12.18 11.30 32.73
C ASN A 419 11.05 11.84 31.85
N GLY A 420 10.75 11.13 30.75
CA GLY A 420 9.50 11.29 30.02
C GLY A 420 8.34 10.69 30.82
N SER A 421 7.25 11.44 30.99
CA SER A 421 6.00 10.91 31.53
C SER A 421 5.39 9.96 30.49
N ARG A 422 5.55 8.65 30.69
CA ARG A 422 4.90 7.61 29.88
C ARG A 422 3.37 7.81 29.91
N SER A 423 2.80 8.25 28.79
CA SER A 423 1.36 8.39 28.56
C SER A 423 0.96 7.47 27.41
N GLY A 424 -0.28 6.96 27.44
CA GLY A 424 -0.95 6.48 26.23
C GLY A 424 -1.40 7.67 25.36
N ALA A 425 -2.40 7.43 24.51
CA ALA A 425 -3.11 8.51 23.84
C ALA A 425 -3.98 9.30 24.83
N ASP A 426 -3.38 10.30 25.50
CA ASP A 426 -4.14 11.38 26.15
C ASP A 426 -4.89 12.19 25.07
N GLU A 427 -5.83 13.07 25.45
CA GLU A 427 -6.50 14.04 24.55
C GLU A 427 -5.54 14.92 23.71
N LYS A 428 -4.26 14.95 24.08
CA LYS A 428 -3.18 15.75 23.45
C LYS A 428 -2.28 14.93 22.51
N GLY A 429 -2.57 13.63 22.34
CA GLY A 429 -1.87 12.70 21.45
C GLY A 429 -0.54 12.15 21.99
N PHE A 430 0.13 11.35 21.16
CA PHE A 430 1.37 10.65 21.52
C PHE A 430 2.56 11.60 21.74
N ARG A 431 3.33 11.34 22.80
CA ARG A 431 4.48 12.16 23.23
C ARG A 431 5.84 11.51 23.04
N ASP A 432 5.90 10.20 22.89
CA ASP A 432 7.14 9.49 22.59
C ASP A 432 7.43 9.57 21.08
N PRO A 433 8.71 9.59 20.63
CA PRO A 433 9.06 9.64 19.21
C PRO A 433 8.58 8.45 18.38
N PHE A 434 8.16 7.36 19.03
CA PHE A 434 7.56 6.19 18.38
C PHE A 434 6.49 5.54 19.25
N GLN A 435 5.32 5.27 18.68
CA GLN A 435 4.28 4.44 19.29
C GLN A 435 3.71 3.44 18.26
N PRO A 436 3.79 2.12 18.50
CA PRO A 436 3.13 1.13 17.66
C PRO A 436 1.63 1.02 17.99
N VAL A 437 0.78 0.83 16.99
CA VAL A 437 -0.70 0.74 17.13
C VAL A 437 -1.33 -0.26 16.16
N ASP A 438 -2.45 -0.89 16.57
CA ASP A 438 -3.41 -1.57 15.66
C ASP A 438 -4.54 -0.60 15.28
N THR A 439 -5.15 0.01 16.30
CA THR A 439 -6.35 0.85 16.20
C THR A 439 -6.15 2.20 16.89
N ILE A 440 -6.87 3.20 16.39
CA ILE A 440 -7.01 4.51 17.02
C ILE A 440 -8.51 4.85 17.01
N HIS A 441 -9.09 5.16 18.17
CA HIS A 441 -10.53 5.36 18.34
C HIS A 441 -11.37 4.19 17.75
N ASP A 442 -11.01 2.96 18.11
CA ASP A 442 -11.58 1.69 17.62
C ASP A 442 -11.51 1.46 16.09
N MET A 443 -10.77 2.27 15.33
CA MET A 443 -10.56 2.09 13.89
C MET A 443 -9.14 1.64 13.56
N GLU A 444 -9.03 0.56 12.79
CA GLU A 444 -7.78 0.00 12.25
C GLU A 444 -7.01 1.04 11.42
N VAL A 445 -5.74 1.26 11.74
CA VAL A 445 -4.89 2.26 11.05
C VAL A 445 -4.34 1.67 9.74
N SER A 446 -5.21 1.57 8.73
CA SER A 446 -4.89 1.05 7.40
C SER A 446 -4.84 2.15 6.34
N TRP A 447 -3.93 2.04 5.37
CA TRP A 447 -3.86 2.94 4.21
C TRP A 447 -5.17 2.99 3.40
N THR A 448 -6.00 1.94 3.45
CA THR A 448 -7.32 1.91 2.81
C THR A 448 -8.25 3.03 3.32
N LEU A 449 -8.10 3.44 4.59
CA LEU A 449 -8.81 4.59 5.14
C LEU A 449 -8.33 5.89 4.48
N GLY A 450 -7.03 6.08 4.30
CA GLY A 450 -6.47 7.28 3.68
C GLY A 450 -6.90 7.46 2.22
N LYS A 451 -7.00 6.36 1.46
CA LYS A 451 -7.62 6.38 0.12
C LYS A 451 -9.07 6.88 0.17
N MET A 452 -9.84 6.47 1.19
CA MET A 452 -11.23 6.89 1.37
C MET A 452 -11.39 8.29 1.94
N VAL A 453 -10.47 8.79 2.78
CA VAL A 453 -10.39 10.21 3.18
C VAL A 453 -10.17 11.08 1.95
N LEU A 454 -9.22 10.71 1.09
CA LEU A 454 -8.93 11.44 -0.14
C LEU A 454 -10.12 11.41 -1.13
N TYR A 455 -10.78 10.25 -1.28
CA TYR A 455 -11.99 10.11 -2.10
C TYR A 455 -13.18 10.92 -1.55
N ALA A 456 -13.46 10.86 -0.24
CA ALA A 456 -14.55 11.59 0.37
C ALA A 456 -14.34 13.11 0.33
N THR A 457 -13.11 13.59 0.55
CA THR A 457 -12.78 15.02 0.44
C THR A 457 -12.86 15.52 -1.01
N GLY A 458 -12.50 14.69 -2.00
CA GLY A 458 -12.66 15.02 -3.41
C GLY A 458 -14.11 15.07 -3.91
N GLN A 459 -15.08 14.53 -3.16
CA GLN A 459 -16.52 14.72 -3.42
C GLN A 459 -17.03 16.12 -3.01
N ILE A 460 -16.25 16.93 -2.29
CA ILE A 460 -16.68 18.26 -1.86
C ILE A 460 -16.46 19.29 -2.97
N SER A 461 -17.42 20.19 -3.17
CA SER A 461 -17.28 21.31 -4.11
C SER A 461 -16.28 22.35 -3.60
N ALA A 462 -15.44 22.87 -4.50
CA ALA A 462 -14.43 23.87 -4.15
C ALA A 462 -15.06 25.24 -3.85
N ARG A 463 -14.57 25.91 -2.80
CA ARG A 463 -14.89 27.30 -2.49
C ARG A 463 -13.95 28.27 -3.20
N ASP A 464 -12.64 28.17 -2.91
CA ASP A 464 -11.65 29.17 -3.34
C ASP A 464 -10.71 28.65 -4.43
N SER A 465 -10.19 27.42 -4.27
CA SER A 465 -9.21 26.81 -5.20
C SER A 465 -9.84 25.76 -6.12
N LYS A 466 -9.76 25.99 -7.43
CA LYS A 466 -10.20 25.04 -8.47
C LYS A 466 -9.27 23.83 -8.65
N LEU A 467 -8.19 23.72 -7.88
CA LEU A 467 -7.24 22.62 -7.99
C LEU A 467 -7.86 21.28 -7.52
N PRO A 468 -7.47 20.15 -8.14
CA PRO A 468 -7.97 18.83 -7.78
C PRO A 468 -7.44 18.35 -6.41
N VAL A 469 -8.28 17.58 -5.71
CA VAL A 469 -7.91 16.78 -4.53
C VAL A 469 -7.13 15.55 -5.00
N GLY A 470 -6.03 15.25 -4.32
CA GLY A 470 -5.04 14.27 -4.77
C GLY A 470 -3.66 14.54 -4.18
N PHE A 471 -2.62 13.90 -4.72
CA PHE A 471 -1.22 14.18 -4.38
C PHE A 471 -0.30 14.04 -5.59
N GLY A 472 0.86 14.70 -5.59
CA GLY A 472 1.86 14.64 -6.65
C GLY A 472 3.12 15.41 -6.26
N SER A 473 4.07 15.59 -7.17
CA SER A 473 5.32 16.32 -6.87
C SER A 473 5.07 17.78 -6.45
N ASN A 474 5.85 18.28 -5.47
CA ASN A 474 5.68 19.61 -4.86
C ASN A 474 6.14 20.76 -5.78
N ILE A 475 5.42 20.98 -6.88
CA ILE A 475 5.65 22.11 -7.79
C ILE A 475 5.10 23.43 -7.24
N ALA A 476 5.71 24.55 -7.65
CA ALA A 476 5.39 25.88 -7.11
C ALA A 476 3.96 26.38 -7.39
N SER A 477 3.28 25.86 -8.42
CA SER A 477 1.85 26.13 -8.67
C SER A 477 1.24 25.13 -9.66
N GLY A 478 -0.07 24.92 -9.58
CA GLY A 478 -0.83 24.14 -10.56
C GLY A 478 -1.02 22.66 -10.17
N VAL A 479 -0.91 21.79 -11.17
CA VAL A 479 -1.06 20.33 -11.04
C VAL A 479 0.12 19.69 -11.80
N PRO A 480 0.97 18.87 -11.16
CA PRO A 480 2.08 18.22 -11.84
C PRO A 480 1.60 17.06 -12.72
N SER A 481 2.47 16.56 -13.61
CA SER A 481 2.15 15.41 -14.48
C SER A 481 2.07 14.08 -13.75
N ASP A 482 2.55 13.99 -12.51
CA ASP A 482 2.47 12.81 -11.62
C ASP A 482 1.34 12.93 -10.58
N PHE A 483 0.32 13.75 -10.84
CA PHE A 483 -0.73 13.99 -9.85
C PHE A 483 -1.77 12.87 -9.79
N GLU A 484 -1.66 12.05 -8.76
CA GLU A 484 -2.65 11.04 -8.38
C GLU A 484 -3.92 11.71 -7.85
N HIS A 485 -4.99 11.64 -8.64
CA HIS A 485 -6.29 12.19 -8.27
C HIS A 485 -6.99 11.32 -7.21
N ALA A 486 -7.85 11.94 -6.40
CA ALA A 486 -8.70 11.25 -5.43
C ALA A 486 -9.47 10.02 -5.99
N GLY A 487 -9.88 10.08 -7.27
CA GLY A 487 -10.76 9.13 -7.95
C GLY A 487 -12.24 9.53 -7.92
N SER A 488 -12.59 10.53 -7.11
CA SER A 488 -13.93 11.09 -6.97
C SER A 488 -14.15 12.35 -7.80
N VAL A 489 -15.39 12.61 -8.22
CA VAL A 489 -15.83 13.92 -8.71
C VAL A 489 -16.62 14.68 -7.62
N PRO A 490 -16.55 16.03 -7.57
CA PRO A 490 -17.38 16.82 -6.67
C PRO A 490 -18.88 16.58 -6.90
N ILE A 491 -19.60 16.29 -5.82
CA ILE A 491 -21.06 16.18 -5.85
C ILE A 491 -21.64 17.60 -5.77
N PRO A 492 -22.51 18.02 -6.69
CA PRO A 492 -23.16 19.33 -6.61
C PRO A 492 -23.98 19.46 -5.33
N THR A 493 -23.76 20.51 -4.56
CA THR A 493 -24.71 20.94 -3.54
C THR A 493 -25.94 21.50 -4.25
N GLY A 494 -27.12 20.92 -4.03
CA GLY A 494 -28.37 21.47 -4.54
C GLY A 494 -28.62 22.89 -4.03
N PRO A 495 -29.49 23.69 -4.67
CA PRO A 495 -29.84 25.01 -4.17
C PRO A 495 -30.28 24.94 -2.71
N LYS A 496 -29.78 25.87 -1.88
CA LYS A 496 -30.32 26.10 -0.53
C LYS A 496 -31.71 26.73 -0.68
N LEU A 497 -32.72 25.91 -0.94
CA LEU A 497 -34.12 26.28 -0.79
C LEU A 497 -34.32 26.74 0.66
N GLY A 498 -34.65 28.01 0.83
CA GLY A 498 -35.09 28.51 2.12
C GLY A 498 -36.40 27.83 2.49
N GLY A 499 -36.55 27.44 3.75
CA GLY A 499 -37.78 26.80 4.21
C GLY A 499 -38.94 27.80 4.21
N SER A 500 -39.95 27.54 3.39
CA SER A 500 -41.30 27.46 3.94
C SER A 500 -41.53 25.99 4.26
N ASP A 501 -41.93 25.70 5.49
CA ASP A 501 -42.43 24.38 5.86
C ASP A 501 -43.94 24.44 5.64
N ASP A 502 -44.42 23.93 4.51
CA ASP A 502 -45.84 23.78 4.18
C ASP A 502 -46.03 22.37 3.59
N ASP A 503 -46.84 21.54 4.27
CA ASP A 503 -47.27 20.22 3.78
C ASP A 503 -48.41 20.39 2.78
N ASP A 504 -48.31 19.81 1.58
CA ASP A 504 -49.46 19.51 0.72
C ASP A 504 -49.14 18.35 -0.26
N ASP A 505 -50.17 17.62 -0.68
CA ASP A 505 -50.08 16.32 -1.36
C ASP A 505 -49.82 16.39 -2.89
N ASP A 506 -49.46 15.23 -3.45
CA ASP A 506 -49.56 14.80 -4.87
C ASP A 506 -49.63 15.86 -5.99
N ASP A 507 -48.56 15.97 -6.79
CA ASP A 507 -48.73 16.10 -8.25
C ASP A 507 -47.61 15.39 -9.06
N VAL A 508 -48.02 14.62 -10.08
CA VAL A 508 -47.16 13.77 -10.92
C VAL A 508 -46.64 14.56 -12.13
N HIS A 509 -45.78 15.54 -11.87
CA HIS A 509 -45.16 16.34 -12.93
C HIS A 509 -43.89 15.71 -13.51
N ARG A 510 -44.12 14.64 -14.28
CA ARG A 510 -43.24 14.07 -15.31
C ARG A 510 -42.61 15.19 -16.15
N SER A 511 -41.32 15.50 -15.94
CA SER A 511 -40.66 16.60 -16.62
C SER A 511 -40.59 16.38 -18.13
N SER A 512 -41.09 17.37 -18.87
CA SER A 512 -41.26 17.32 -20.33
C SER A 512 -39.94 17.63 -21.06
N GLY A 513 -39.01 16.68 -21.02
CA GLY A 513 -37.81 16.69 -21.88
C GLY A 513 -38.19 16.98 -23.34
N SER A 514 -37.56 17.99 -23.94
CA SER A 514 -38.09 18.66 -25.13
C SER A 514 -38.13 17.76 -26.38
N PHE A 515 -39.31 17.19 -26.67
CA PHE A 515 -39.58 16.40 -27.87
C PHE A 515 -39.90 17.25 -29.12
N ILE A 516 -40.19 18.54 -28.92
CA ILE A 516 -40.57 19.50 -29.97
C ILE A 516 -39.51 19.61 -31.10
N PRO A 517 -38.19 19.77 -30.84
CA PRO A 517 -37.19 19.83 -31.90
C PRO A 517 -37.08 18.51 -32.69
N PHE A 518 -37.36 17.36 -32.09
CA PHE A 518 -37.24 16.06 -32.77
C PHE A 518 -38.44 15.80 -33.70
N LEU A 519 -39.66 16.10 -33.24
CA LEU A 519 -40.87 16.00 -34.06
C LEU A 519 -40.86 16.99 -35.23
N THR A 520 -40.43 18.23 -35.00
CA THR A 520 -40.31 19.23 -36.08
C THR A 520 -39.25 18.85 -37.11
N LEU A 521 -38.09 18.32 -36.68
CA LEU A 521 -37.07 17.79 -37.59
C LEU A 521 -37.60 16.61 -38.43
N LEU A 522 -38.31 15.67 -37.81
CA LEU A 522 -38.89 14.51 -38.50
C LEU A 522 -39.89 14.93 -39.58
N VAL A 523 -40.79 15.87 -39.27
CA VAL A 523 -41.75 16.43 -40.23
C VAL A 523 -41.02 17.14 -41.38
N LEU A 524 -39.96 17.91 -41.09
CA LEU A 524 -39.14 18.56 -42.12
C LEU A 524 -38.49 17.54 -43.08
N VAL A 525 -37.92 16.47 -42.55
CA VAL A 525 -37.32 15.38 -43.35
C VAL A 525 -38.38 14.67 -44.20
N LEU A 526 -39.57 14.42 -43.66
CA LEU A 526 -40.68 13.81 -44.41
C LEU A 526 -41.21 14.73 -45.53
N VAL A 527 -41.32 16.04 -45.28
CA VAL A 527 -41.71 17.03 -46.30
C VAL A 527 -40.67 17.13 -47.41
N VAL A 528 -39.37 17.17 -47.07
CA VAL A 528 -38.28 17.16 -48.06
C VAL A 528 -38.27 15.86 -48.86
N GLY A 529 -38.42 14.71 -48.19
CA GLY A 529 -38.52 13.40 -48.83
C GLY A 529 -39.70 13.28 -49.80
N TYR A 530 -40.87 13.81 -49.42
CA TYR A 530 -42.05 13.89 -50.29
C TYR A 530 -41.82 14.82 -51.48
N TRP A 531 -41.23 16.00 -51.28
CA TRP A 531 -40.93 16.96 -52.35
C TRP A 531 -39.92 16.40 -53.38
N LEU A 532 -38.95 15.60 -52.91
CA LEU A 532 -37.97 14.88 -53.73
C LEU A 532 -38.50 13.57 -54.35
N ARG A 533 -39.78 13.20 -54.10
CA ARG A 533 -40.40 11.97 -54.63
C ARG A 533 -40.90 12.08 -56.07
N LYS A 534 -41.11 13.30 -56.61
CA LYS A 534 -41.41 13.52 -58.04
C LYS A 534 -40.11 13.69 -58.85
N PRO A 535 -39.86 12.90 -59.91
CA PRO A 535 -38.56 12.86 -60.60
C PRO A 535 -38.16 14.19 -61.24
N GLU A 536 -39.12 14.90 -61.85
CA GLU A 536 -38.90 16.16 -62.58
C GLU A 536 -38.26 17.28 -61.73
N ARG A 537 -38.48 17.28 -60.40
CA ARG A 537 -37.96 18.33 -59.51
C ARG A 537 -36.49 18.13 -59.15
N ARG A 538 -35.96 16.90 -59.22
CA ARG A 538 -34.56 16.59 -58.87
C ARG A 538 -33.55 17.32 -59.78
N HIS A 539 -33.88 17.48 -61.06
CA HIS A 539 -32.99 18.10 -62.03
C HIS A 539 -32.78 19.62 -61.83
N LYS A 540 -33.70 20.34 -61.18
CA LYS A 540 -33.55 21.79 -60.93
C LYS A 540 -32.69 22.11 -59.70
N PHE A 541 -32.56 21.21 -58.73
CA PHE A 541 -31.70 21.42 -57.56
C PHE A 541 -30.24 21.09 -57.87
N LEU A 542 -29.99 20.02 -58.62
CA LEU A 542 -28.63 19.59 -59.01
C LEU A 542 -27.96 20.48 -60.07
N SER A 543 -28.71 21.35 -60.76
CA SER A 543 -28.15 22.28 -61.75
C SER A 543 -27.45 23.51 -61.15
N PHE A 544 -27.70 23.86 -59.88
CA PHE A 544 -27.11 25.07 -59.28
C PHE A 544 -25.63 24.91 -58.90
N GLY A 545 -25.13 23.67 -58.76
CA GLY A 545 -23.76 23.36 -58.34
C GLY A 545 -22.70 23.28 -59.46
N ARG A 546 -23.00 23.68 -60.70
CA ARG A 546 -22.08 23.51 -61.86
C ARG A 546 -21.80 24.79 -62.66
N ARG A 547 -21.32 25.84 -61.99
CA ARG A 547 -20.67 27.01 -62.64
C ARG A 547 -19.43 27.55 -61.91
N SER A 548 -18.37 26.74 -61.83
CA SER A 548 -16.97 27.23 -61.96
C SER A 548 -16.00 26.07 -62.23
N ARG A 549 -15.10 26.22 -63.23
CA ARG A 549 -13.97 25.30 -63.45
C ARG A 549 -12.84 25.93 -64.28
N LYS A 550 -11.98 26.70 -63.60
CA LYS A 550 -10.59 27.06 -63.93
C LYS A 550 -9.95 27.48 -62.59
N ASN A 551 -8.71 27.16 -62.23
CA ASN A 551 -7.66 26.33 -62.83
C ASN A 551 -6.83 25.75 -61.65
N GLY A 552 -6.09 24.65 -61.83
CA GLY A 552 -5.13 24.18 -60.81
C GLY A 552 -4.90 22.67 -60.78
N LYS A 553 -3.63 22.28 -60.62
CA LYS A 553 -3.18 20.88 -60.50
C LYS A 553 -3.19 20.42 -59.03
N GLY A 554 -3.27 19.11 -58.81
CA GLY A 554 -2.55 18.46 -57.70
C GLY A 554 -3.39 17.77 -56.62
N SER A 555 -3.05 16.50 -56.38
CA SER A 555 -3.41 15.64 -55.23
C SER A 555 -4.91 15.38 -54.93
N ARG A 556 -5.22 14.11 -54.60
CA ARG A 556 -6.48 13.68 -54.01
C ARG A 556 -6.18 12.80 -52.80
N GLY A 557 -6.74 13.14 -51.65
CA GLY A 557 -6.71 12.31 -50.45
C GLY A 557 -7.63 11.08 -50.54
N ILE A 558 -7.41 10.14 -49.62
CA ILE A 558 -8.04 8.81 -49.63
C ILE A 558 -9.35 8.85 -48.84
N ILE A 559 -10.48 9.06 -49.53
CA ILE A 559 -11.83 8.79 -49.00
C ILE A 559 -12.72 8.25 -50.15
N ASN A 560 -12.64 6.95 -50.44
CA ASN A 560 -13.64 6.21 -51.26
C ASN A 560 -13.39 4.67 -51.30
N MET A 561 -13.25 4.00 -50.15
CA MET A 561 -13.04 2.53 -50.10
C MET A 561 -14.02 1.77 -49.18
N PHE A 562 -15.11 2.41 -48.72
CA PHE A 562 -16.21 1.74 -48.03
C PHE A 562 -17.55 2.22 -48.59
N LEU A 563 -18.53 1.30 -48.66
CA LEU A 563 -19.87 1.45 -49.22
C LEU A 563 -19.96 1.49 -50.77
N GLY A 564 -20.04 0.30 -51.39
CA GLY A 564 -20.42 0.13 -52.80
C GLY A 564 -20.54 -1.35 -53.20
N ARG A 565 -21.77 -1.90 -53.22
CA ARG A 565 -22.05 -3.31 -53.53
C ARG A 565 -23.18 -3.41 -54.57
N SER A 566 -22.99 -4.16 -55.66
CA SER A 566 -24.06 -4.49 -56.61
C SER A 566 -23.79 -5.76 -57.43
N ASN A 567 -24.88 -6.44 -57.78
CA ASN A 567 -25.02 -7.66 -58.60
C ASN A 567 -24.41 -7.52 -60.03
N GLY A 568 -24.21 -8.57 -60.83
CA GLY A 568 -24.41 -10.02 -60.66
C GLY A 568 -24.70 -10.76 -62.01
N SER A 569 -24.93 -12.08 -61.95
CA SER A 569 -25.19 -13.04 -63.09
C SER A 569 -23.95 -13.45 -63.93
N TYR A 570 -23.83 -14.67 -64.50
CA TYR A 570 -24.77 -15.81 -64.62
C TYR A 570 -24.07 -17.21 -64.77
N GLU A 571 -24.70 -18.28 -64.22
CA GLU A 571 -24.72 -19.72 -64.66
C GLU A 571 -23.38 -20.52 -64.86
N ARG A 572 -23.17 -21.76 -64.33
CA ARG A 572 -23.92 -23.01 -64.65
C ARG A 572 -23.60 -24.25 -63.76
N VAL A 573 -24.65 -24.79 -63.10
CA VAL A 573 -25.10 -26.21 -62.86
C VAL A 573 -24.10 -27.33 -62.41
N LEU A 574 -24.65 -28.32 -61.65
CA LEU A 574 -24.09 -29.59 -61.12
C LEU A 574 -23.30 -29.48 -59.78
N GLU A 575 -23.39 -30.42 -58.81
CA GLU A 575 -24.34 -31.52 -58.50
C GLU A 575 -24.17 -31.96 -57.00
N GLU A 576 -24.93 -32.96 -56.54
CA GLU A 576 -25.03 -33.65 -55.23
C GLU A 576 -23.81 -33.65 -54.26
N GLY A 577 -23.96 -33.81 -52.92
CA GLY A 577 -25.14 -34.04 -52.08
C GLY A 577 -24.77 -34.37 -50.61
N ASP A 578 -25.78 -34.32 -49.70
CA ASP A 578 -25.94 -34.82 -48.31
C ASP A 578 -24.72 -34.98 -47.36
N ALA A 579 -24.67 -34.50 -46.10
CA ALA A 579 -25.63 -33.97 -45.10
C ALA A 579 -26.45 -34.97 -44.25
N ALA A 580 -26.07 -35.11 -42.96
CA ALA A 580 -26.87 -35.42 -41.76
C ALA A 580 -25.89 -35.31 -40.54
N GLU A 581 -26.09 -34.59 -39.43
CA GLU A 581 -27.25 -34.06 -38.68
C GLU A 581 -27.91 -35.07 -37.70
N PHE A 582 -28.55 -34.53 -36.66
CA PHE A 582 -29.21 -35.15 -35.48
C PHE A 582 -28.29 -35.67 -34.33
N GLU A 583 -28.66 -35.54 -33.05
CA GLU A 583 -29.38 -34.45 -32.36
C GLU A 583 -29.16 -34.48 -30.82
N LEU A 584 -29.81 -33.58 -30.09
CA LEU A 584 -29.69 -33.31 -28.65
C LEU A 584 -30.14 -34.45 -27.72
N GLY A 585 -29.50 -34.55 -26.55
CA GLY A 585 -30.00 -35.29 -25.39
C GLY A 585 -29.04 -35.23 -24.19
N GLY A 586 -29.56 -35.21 -22.95
CA GLY A 586 -28.75 -35.25 -21.72
C GLY A 586 -29.61 -35.41 -20.46
N ILE A 587 -29.01 -35.93 -19.38
CA ILE A 587 -29.50 -35.95 -17.98
C ILE A 587 -28.37 -36.41 -17.03
N ASP A 588 -28.59 -36.23 -15.72
CA ASP A 588 -27.62 -36.19 -14.61
C ASP A 588 -26.96 -37.53 -14.14
N SER A 589 -26.15 -37.37 -13.08
CA SER A 589 -25.84 -38.30 -11.97
C SER A 589 -24.59 -39.20 -11.98
N ASP A 590 -23.55 -38.70 -11.28
CA ASP A 590 -22.98 -39.23 -10.02
C ASP A 590 -22.16 -40.54 -9.91
N GLU A 591 -21.27 -40.47 -8.90
CA GLU A 591 -20.51 -41.50 -8.15
C GLU A 591 -19.38 -42.32 -8.81
N ASN A 592 -18.15 -42.06 -8.32
CA ASN A 592 -17.15 -42.99 -7.78
C ASN A 592 -17.06 -44.43 -8.36
N ASP A 593 -15.88 -44.87 -8.81
CA ASP A 593 -14.83 -45.29 -7.86
C ASP A 593 -13.45 -45.69 -8.46
N HIS A 594 -12.44 -45.69 -7.58
CA HIS A 594 -11.20 -46.50 -7.54
C HIS A 594 -10.40 -46.98 -8.80
N SER A 595 -9.22 -46.34 -8.97
CA SER A 595 -7.85 -46.93 -9.06
C SER A 595 -7.34 -47.79 -10.24
N ASP A 596 -6.09 -47.47 -10.62
CA ASP A 596 -4.96 -48.31 -11.07
C ASP A 596 -5.09 -49.32 -12.23
N SER A 597 -4.31 -49.08 -13.32
CA SER A 597 -3.15 -49.96 -13.63
C SER A 597 -2.21 -49.45 -14.76
N THR A 598 -0.93 -49.31 -14.42
CA THR A 598 0.31 -49.55 -15.22
C THR A 598 0.45 -49.18 -16.72
N GLU A 599 1.48 -48.36 -16.98
CA GLU A 599 2.53 -48.43 -18.04
C GLU A 599 2.33 -49.17 -19.38
N GLY A 600 2.73 -48.52 -20.49
CA GLY A 600 2.76 -49.11 -21.84
C GLY A 600 3.66 -48.38 -22.86
N SER A 601 4.97 -48.35 -22.63
CA SER A 601 5.93 -47.45 -23.34
C SER A 601 6.31 -47.84 -24.77
N LYS A 602 5.99 -47.00 -25.77
CA LYS A 602 6.65 -46.86 -27.09
C LYS A 602 6.52 -45.41 -27.62
N GLY A 603 7.45 -44.81 -28.37
CA GLY A 603 8.77 -45.31 -28.76
C GLY A 603 9.37 -44.63 -30.00
N GLY A 604 9.84 -43.37 -29.88
CA GLY A 604 10.64 -42.65 -30.91
C GLY A 604 9.91 -41.53 -31.69
N ARG A 605 10.59 -40.64 -32.46
CA ARG A 605 12.05 -40.38 -32.61
C ARG A 605 12.30 -39.12 -33.48
N SER A 606 12.95 -38.06 -32.96
CA SER A 606 13.57 -36.92 -33.72
C SER A 606 12.65 -36.07 -34.64
N SER A 607 12.89 -34.81 -35.04
CA SER A 607 13.93 -33.75 -34.85
C SER A 607 13.17 -32.40 -34.71
N GLY A 608 13.69 -31.21 -34.40
CA GLY A 608 15.02 -30.59 -34.46
C GLY A 608 14.85 -29.07 -34.77
N LEU A 609 15.86 -28.23 -34.53
CA LEU A 609 15.78 -26.76 -34.42
C LEU A 609 15.00 -26.26 -33.18
N GLY A 610 15.35 -25.13 -32.54
CA GLY A 610 16.54 -24.29 -32.73
C GLY A 610 16.52 -23.06 -31.80
N THR A 611 17.32 -23.09 -30.72
CA THR A 611 17.28 -22.06 -29.66
C THR A 611 18.20 -20.86 -29.93
N PRO A 612 17.72 -19.60 -29.77
CA PRO A 612 18.61 -18.47 -29.59
C PRO A 612 19.15 -18.46 -28.15
N LYS A 613 20.48 -18.46 -27.98
CA LYS A 613 21.10 -18.16 -26.68
C LYS A 613 21.03 -16.65 -26.44
N LEU A 614 20.50 -16.23 -25.29
CA LEU A 614 20.73 -14.89 -24.77
C LEU A 614 22.10 -14.83 -24.10
N ASN A 615 22.94 -13.88 -24.52
CA ASN A 615 24.18 -13.58 -23.80
C ASN A 615 23.82 -12.78 -22.53
N LEU A 616 24.29 -13.28 -21.38
CA LEU A 616 24.27 -12.53 -20.13
C LEU A 616 25.58 -11.73 -20.05
N GLU A 617 25.52 -10.40 -20.21
CA GLU A 617 26.71 -9.56 -20.10
C GLU A 617 27.19 -9.44 -18.66
N ARG A 618 28.18 -10.26 -18.32
CA ARG A 618 29.02 -10.12 -17.14
C ARG A 618 30.13 -9.11 -17.44
N PHE A 619 30.06 -7.93 -16.81
CA PHE A 619 31.17 -6.99 -16.77
C PHE A 619 32.02 -7.23 -15.51
N ASP A 620 33.18 -7.86 -15.70
CA ASP A 620 34.25 -7.94 -14.71
C ASP A 620 35.37 -6.91 -15.02
N ASP A 621 36.04 -6.45 -13.97
CA ASP A 621 37.30 -5.69 -13.88
C ASP A 621 37.94 -5.08 -15.16
N PHE A 622 38.06 -3.75 -15.17
CA PHE A 622 39.19 -3.05 -15.77
C PHE A 622 39.92 -2.19 -14.72
N ARG A 623 41.19 -2.52 -14.46
CA ARG A 623 42.13 -1.74 -13.62
C ARG A 623 43.00 -0.81 -14.49
N ILE A 624 43.84 -0.02 -13.80
CA ILE A 624 45.04 0.74 -14.28
C ILE A 624 44.72 2.20 -14.70
N PRO A 625 45.49 3.23 -14.27
CA PRO A 625 46.50 3.31 -13.19
C PRO A 625 46.18 4.38 -12.11
N SER A 626 47.06 4.49 -11.11
CA SER A 626 47.05 5.56 -10.10
C SER A 626 47.54 6.90 -10.68
N ALA A 627 46.94 7.99 -10.22
CA ALA A 627 47.54 9.32 -10.20
C ALA A 627 47.47 9.88 -8.76
N MET A 628 48.56 10.48 -8.29
CA MET A 628 48.56 11.24 -7.04
C MET A 628 48.29 12.71 -7.36
N ASP A 629 47.51 13.39 -6.50
CA ASP A 629 47.92 14.73 -6.08
C ASP A 629 47.54 14.97 -4.61
N ARG A 630 48.01 16.08 -4.05
CA ARG A 630 48.16 16.34 -2.60
C ARG A 630 47.42 17.62 -2.21
N THR A 631 47.28 17.80 -0.90
CA THR A 631 46.76 19.01 -0.22
C THR A 631 45.23 19.19 -0.26
N GLY A 632 44.69 19.73 0.84
CA GLY A 632 43.26 19.74 1.15
C GLY A 632 42.97 19.53 2.65
N LEU A 633 43.78 20.14 3.52
CA LEU A 633 43.76 19.89 4.95
C LEU A 633 42.69 20.73 5.67
N VAL A 634 41.61 20.11 6.14
CA VAL A 634 40.70 20.68 7.14
C VAL A 634 40.54 19.69 8.30
N VAL A 635 40.65 20.19 9.53
CA VAL A 635 40.80 19.38 10.74
C VAL A 635 39.45 18.79 11.18
N ARG A 636 39.43 17.49 11.48
CA ARG A 636 38.45 16.88 12.39
C ARG A 636 39.16 16.49 13.70
N THR A 637 38.69 17.04 14.81
CA THR A 637 39.10 16.64 16.16
C THR A 637 38.08 15.67 16.74
N GLU A 638 38.57 14.50 17.20
CA GLU A 638 38.00 13.68 18.28
C GLU A 638 36.61 13.02 18.03
N SER A 639 36.32 11.82 18.57
CA SER A 639 37.19 10.87 19.27
C SER A 639 36.77 9.42 18.99
N ARG A 640 37.74 8.50 19.04
CA ARG A 640 37.56 7.06 18.80
C ARG A 640 38.14 6.24 19.95
N GLU A 641 37.29 5.81 20.87
CA GLU A 641 37.64 4.75 21.83
C GLU A 641 36.49 3.75 21.95
N HIS A 642 36.67 2.55 21.41
CA HIS A 642 36.13 1.28 21.91
C HIS A 642 36.89 0.14 21.22
N LEU A 643 37.69 -0.58 22.01
CA LEU A 643 38.32 -1.86 21.63
C LEU A 643 38.00 -2.88 22.73
N GLY A 644 37.85 -4.16 22.35
CA GLY A 644 37.33 -5.21 23.22
C GLY A 644 38.28 -5.65 24.35
N PRO A 645 37.75 -6.35 25.38
CA PRO A 645 38.51 -6.75 26.55
C PRO A 645 39.35 -8.02 26.31
N SER A 646 40.55 -8.05 26.90
CA SER A 646 41.36 -9.26 27.08
C SER A 646 41.74 -9.44 28.56
N LEU A 647 41.70 -10.67 29.06
CA LEU A 647 42.08 -10.96 30.45
C LEU A 647 43.61 -11.03 30.60
N GLN A 648 44.17 -10.52 31.70
CA GLN A 648 45.01 -11.32 32.62
C GLN A 648 45.49 -10.57 33.90
N MET A 649 45.18 -11.19 35.05
CA MET A 649 46.01 -11.42 36.26
C MET A 649 46.99 -10.36 36.88
N LEU A 650 46.77 -10.17 38.20
CA LEU A 650 47.74 -10.21 39.33
C LEU A 650 48.70 -9.04 39.68
N ASN A 651 48.38 -8.42 40.83
CA ASN A 651 49.26 -8.10 41.98
C ASN A 651 50.34 -6.99 41.96
N ALA A 652 50.52 -6.42 43.17
CA ALA A 652 51.52 -5.43 43.63
C ALA A 652 51.41 -3.99 43.05
N GLY A 653 51.80 -2.92 43.77
CA GLY A 653 52.17 -2.80 45.20
C GLY A 653 53.09 -1.60 45.50
N ARG A 654 52.95 -0.97 46.70
CA ARG A 654 53.63 0.28 47.21
C ARG A 654 52.97 1.58 46.67
N ARG A 655 52.72 2.66 47.45
CA ARG A 655 53.52 3.48 48.42
C ARG A 655 54.59 4.33 47.69
N SER A 656 54.78 5.64 47.93
CA SER A 656 54.34 6.55 49.03
C SER A 656 54.48 8.06 48.71
N ARG A 657 53.85 8.95 49.52
CA ARG A 657 54.25 10.32 50.02
C ARG A 657 55.13 11.22 49.11
N ASN A 658 54.94 12.54 48.97
CA ASN A 658 54.62 13.62 49.94
C ASN A 658 54.34 14.94 49.12
N VAL A 659 54.01 16.17 49.59
CA VAL A 659 53.84 16.85 50.91
C VAL A 659 52.83 18.04 50.73
N SER A 660 52.72 19.01 51.65
CA SER A 660 51.99 20.30 51.45
C SER A 660 52.60 21.46 52.25
N PRO A 661 52.33 22.74 51.89
CA PRO A 661 52.47 23.88 52.80
C PRO A 661 51.20 24.76 52.94
N THR A 662 50.76 24.93 54.20
CA THR A 662 50.45 26.20 54.91
C THR A 662 50.46 27.56 54.17
N ARG A 663 49.68 28.62 54.52
CA ARG A 663 48.70 28.85 55.63
C ARG A 663 48.05 30.27 55.56
N MET A 664 46.90 30.42 56.26
CA MET A 664 46.27 31.66 56.81
C MET A 664 45.27 32.51 56.00
N LYS A 665 44.50 33.34 56.73
CA LYS A 665 43.28 34.10 56.36
C LYS A 665 43.33 35.54 56.90
N SER A 666 42.62 36.46 56.23
CA SER A 666 42.04 37.72 56.78
C SER A 666 43.07 38.80 57.18
N PRO A 667 42.72 40.11 57.21
CA PRO A 667 41.60 40.71 57.97
C PRO A 667 40.43 41.29 57.13
N LEU A 668 39.45 41.87 57.83
CA LEU A 668 38.30 42.63 57.31
C LEU A 668 38.64 44.12 57.13
N ALA A 669 38.01 44.80 56.17
CA ALA A 669 37.67 46.22 56.24
C ALA A 669 36.55 46.56 55.23
N VAL A 670 35.40 47.02 55.75
CA VAL A 670 34.21 47.58 55.06
C VAL A 670 33.62 46.69 53.95
#